data_AF-A0A8C7PR81-F1
#
_entry.id   AF-A0A8C7PR81-F1
#
_cell.length_a   1.000
_cell.length_b   1.000
_cell.length_c   1.000
_cell.angle_alpha   90.00
_cell.angle_beta   90.00
_cell.angle_gamma   90.00
#
_symmetry.space_group_name_H-M   'P 1'
#
loop_
_entity.id
_entity.type
_entity.pdbx_description
1 polymer ?
#
loop_
_entity_poly.entity_id
_entity_poly.type
_entity_poly.pdbx_seq_one_letter_code
_entity_poly.pdbx_strand_id
1 'polypeptide(L)'
;MSLSSAGDICRVCRSEGTQDKPLYHPCVCTGSIKFIHQECLVQWLKHSRKEYCELCKHRFAFTPIYSPDMPSRLPVQDIFAGLVTSVGTAIRYWFHYTLVAFAWLGVVPLTACRIYKCLFTGSVSSLLTLPLDMLSTENLMADCLQGCFVVTCTLCAFISLVWLREQIVHGGAPQWLEQNQQQQPQHAPAPQLNEGPGQGVGENQPAPAAAAPLADNGPAAEVPDIQVDPVEDMELEDEAGAEDVGDANNGAQDDMNWNALEWDRAAEELTWERMLGLDGSLVFLEHVFWVVSLNTLFILVFAFCPYHIGHFSVVGLGFENNVQASHFEGLITTIVGYIFLAMTLILCHGLAALVRFQRSRHLLGVCYIVVKVSLLVVVEIGVFPVICGWWLDICSLEMFDASLKDRELSFESAPGTTMFLHWLVGMVYVFYFASFILLLREVLRPGVLWFLRNLNDPDFNPVQEMIHLPIYRHLRRLILSVVVFGSIVLLMLWLPIRTIKFILPAFLPYNVMLYSDAPVSELSLELLLLQVVLPALLEQGHTRQWLKGLVRAWTVTAGYLLDLHSYLLGDQEENDDDADQQDNNNLQGRNNNAIPDGLHAAHQAILQQGGPVGFQPYHQPIKFTFKYISMCLVCLTLPVFAGRYLMSLWTGSAKIHELYTAACGLYVCWLSIRAITVLLAWMPQGRRVILLKVQEWTLMILKTVVVAVLLVGAIPLLLGLLFELVIVAPLRVPLDQTPLFYPWQDWALGVLHAKIIAAITLMGPQWWLKAVIEQVYANGIRNIDLHFIIRKLAAPVICVLLVSLCVPYVISAGIVPIVMQNLVQRRIYPLLVMVVMLVGILSFQIRQFKRLYEHIKNDKYLVGQRLVNYERKAAGRSTTATHSSSSQE
;
A
#
# COMPACT_ATOMS: atom_id res chain seq x y z
N MET A 1 -63.07 24.62 -30.12
CA MET A 1 -61.86 23.84 -29.79
C MET A 1 -60.82 24.81 -29.24
N SER A 2 -60.73 24.90 -27.92
CA SER A 2 -59.79 25.75 -27.18
C SER A 2 -58.55 24.92 -26.83
N LEU A 3 -57.37 25.35 -27.27
CA LEU A 3 -56.10 24.84 -26.73
C LEU A 3 -56.05 25.21 -25.24
N SER A 4 -56.02 24.20 -24.38
CA SER A 4 -55.63 24.37 -22.97
C SER A 4 -54.18 24.82 -22.92
N SER A 5 -53.94 26.03 -22.42
CA SER A 5 -52.62 26.47 -21.98
C SER A 5 -52.15 25.53 -20.87
N ALA A 6 -51.33 24.54 -21.22
CA ALA A 6 -50.67 23.71 -20.21
C ALA A 6 -49.75 24.63 -19.40
N GLY A 7 -50.19 25.00 -18.19
CA GLY A 7 -49.41 25.79 -17.27
C GLY A 7 -48.09 25.09 -16.93
N ASP A 8 -47.07 25.87 -16.60
CA ASP A 8 -45.85 25.33 -16.05
C ASP A 8 -46.19 24.63 -14.72
N ILE A 9 -45.83 23.34 -14.58
CA ILE A 9 -46.11 22.51 -13.39
C ILE A 9 -44.83 22.02 -12.74
N CYS A 10 -44.84 21.83 -11.42
CA CYS A 10 -43.73 21.27 -10.67
C CYS A 10 -43.45 19.81 -11.05
N ARG A 11 -42.20 19.46 -11.34
CA ARG A 11 -41.80 18.09 -11.71
C ARG A 11 -42.04 17.03 -10.63
N VAL A 12 -42.10 17.44 -9.35
CA VAL A 12 -42.27 16.55 -8.19
C VAL A 12 -43.74 16.43 -7.80
N CYS A 13 -44.38 17.53 -7.39
CA CYS A 13 -45.76 17.50 -6.88
C CYS A 13 -46.83 17.68 -7.98
N ARG A 14 -46.44 17.95 -9.23
CA ARG A 14 -47.32 18.16 -10.39
C ARG A 14 -48.36 19.28 -10.24
N SER A 15 -48.14 20.21 -9.32
CA SER A 15 -48.99 21.40 -9.11
C SER A 15 -48.44 22.61 -9.85
N GLU A 16 -49.30 23.53 -10.25
CA GLU A 16 -48.93 24.85 -10.81
C GLU A 16 -48.29 25.74 -9.75
N GLY A 17 -47.49 26.73 -10.17
CA GLY A 17 -46.89 27.71 -9.28
C GLY A 17 -47.90 28.77 -8.81
N THR A 18 -48.00 28.99 -7.50
CA THR A 18 -48.81 30.07 -6.91
C THR A 18 -47.93 31.24 -6.45
N GLN A 19 -48.51 32.38 -6.08
CA GLN A 19 -47.74 33.52 -5.57
C GLN A 19 -46.94 33.15 -4.30
N ASP A 20 -47.50 32.30 -3.45
CA ASP A 20 -46.85 31.81 -2.23
C ASP A 20 -45.85 30.66 -2.51
N LYS A 21 -46.06 29.89 -3.57
CA LYS A 21 -45.18 28.77 -4.00
C LYS A 21 -44.78 28.91 -5.47
N PRO A 22 -43.84 29.81 -5.80
CA PRO A 22 -43.41 30.01 -7.17
C PRO A 22 -42.60 28.81 -7.70
N LEU A 23 -42.68 28.58 -9.00
CA LEU A 23 -41.85 27.60 -9.71
C LEU A 23 -40.47 28.18 -10.05
N TYR A 24 -39.44 27.38 -9.80
CA TYR A 24 -38.07 27.69 -10.14
C TYR A 24 -37.56 26.79 -11.27
N HIS A 25 -36.65 27.30 -12.09
CA HIS A 25 -35.92 26.60 -13.13
C HIS A 25 -34.44 26.49 -12.74
N PRO A 26 -34.03 25.57 -11.84
CA PRO A 26 -32.72 25.63 -11.19
C PRO A 26 -31.61 24.86 -11.94
N CYS A 27 -31.88 24.30 -13.11
CA CYS A 27 -30.92 23.45 -13.83
C CYS A 27 -31.08 23.54 -15.36
N VAL A 28 -30.22 22.84 -16.11
CA VAL A 28 -30.19 22.92 -17.59
C VAL A 28 -31.31 22.10 -18.27
N CYS A 29 -32.14 21.41 -17.50
CA CYS A 29 -33.23 20.58 -18.03
C CYS A 29 -34.24 21.40 -18.84
N THR A 30 -34.91 20.74 -19.79
CA THR A 30 -35.90 21.35 -20.70
C THR A 30 -37.28 20.73 -20.51
N GLY A 31 -38.31 21.33 -21.11
CA GLY A 31 -39.71 20.87 -20.97
C GLY A 31 -40.29 21.13 -19.58
N SER A 32 -41.28 20.34 -19.17
CA SER A 32 -41.95 20.43 -17.86
C SER A 32 -41.07 20.00 -16.68
N ILE A 33 -40.04 19.18 -16.94
CA ILE A 33 -39.12 18.64 -15.91
C ILE A 33 -38.14 19.72 -15.40
N LYS A 34 -38.09 20.88 -16.06
CA LYS A 34 -37.23 21.98 -15.67
C LYS A 34 -37.75 22.78 -14.48
N PHE A 35 -39.06 22.73 -14.20
CA PHE A 35 -39.70 23.51 -13.14
C PHE A 35 -39.88 22.70 -11.86
N ILE A 36 -39.58 23.32 -10.72
CA ILE A 36 -39.73 22.70 -9.39
C ILE A 36 -40.02 23.76 -8.32
N HIS A 37 -40.85 23.42 -7.32
CA HIS A 37 -40.97 24.25 -6.12
C HIS A 37 -39.72 24.15 -5.26
N GLN A 38 -39.34 25.24 -4.61
CA GLN A 38 -38.20 25.25 -3.69
C GLN A 38 -38.34 24.17 -2.60
N GLU A 39 -39.50 24.07 -1.96
CA GLU A 39 -39.78 23.07 -0.90
C GLU A 39 -39.61 21.63 -1.42
N CYS A 40 -40.18 21.33 -2.59
CA CYS A 40 -40.07 20.01 -3.21
C CYS A 40 -38.62 19.65 -3.54
N LEU A 41 -37.82 20.63 -3.98
CA LEU A 41 -36.40 20.39 -4.24
C LEU A 41 -35.66 20.12 -2.93
N VAL A 42 -35.81 20.97 -1.90
CA VAL A 42 -35.12 20.81 -0.61
C VAL A 42 -35.43 19.46 0.02
N GLN A 43 -36.70 19.04 0.01
CA GLN A 43 -37.10 17.73 0.53
C GLN A 43 -36.51 16.57 -0.28
N TRP A 44 -36.43 16.71 -1.61
CA TRP A 44 -35.78 15.73 -2.48
C TRP A 44 -34.28 15.63 -2.25
N LEU A 45 -33.57 16.75 -2.05
CA LEU A 45 -32.14 16.75 -1.75
C LEU A 45 -31.87 16.08 -0.40
N LYS A 46 -32.71 16.35 0.62
CA LYS A 46 -32.63 15.70 1.94
C LYS A 46 -32.75 14.17 1.86
N HIS A 47 -33.68 13.67 1.03
CA HIS A 47 -33.86 12.21 0.86
C HIS A 47 -32.81 11.58 -0.07
N SER A 48 -32.37 12.27 -1.12
CA SER A 48 -31.46 11.70 -2.13
C SER A 48 -29.98 11.83 -1.77
N ARG A 49 -29.63 12.69 -0.80
CA ARG A 49 -28.25 13.06 -0.43
C ARG A 49 -27.38 13.49 -1.62
N LYS A 50 -27.99 14.15 -2.62
CA LYS A 50 -27.31 14.66 -3.82
C LYS A 50 -27.55 16.16 -3.93
N GLU A 51 -26.52 16.93 -4.30
CA GLU A 51 -26.61 18.39 -4.47
C GLU A 51 -26.71 18.84 -5.95
N TYR A 52 -26.76 17.88 -6.86
CA TYR A 52 -26.82 18.10 -8.30
C TYR A 52 -28.08 17.49 -8.90
N CYS A 53 -28.52 18.04 -10.02
CA CYS A 53 -29.63 17.50 -10.78
C CYS A 53 -29.29 16.08 -11.29
N GLU A 54 -30.15 15.13 -10.99
CA GLU A 54 -29.99 13.72 -11.36
C GLU A 54 -29.92 13.49 -12.88
N LEU A 55 -30.52 14.39 -13.67
CA LEU A 55 -30.58 14.31 -15.13
C LEU A 55 -29.41 15.03 -15.81
N CYS A 56 -29.23 16.32 -15.55
CA CYS A 56 -28.24 17.14 -16.25
C CYS A 56 -26.94 17.36 -15.47
N LYS A 57 -26.81 16.78 -14.27
CA LYS A 57 -25.65 16.90 -13.37
C LYS A 57 -25.27 18.34 -12.97
N HIS A 58 -26.12 19.32 -13.26
CA HIS A 58 -25.91 20.69 -12.83
C HIS A 58 -26.12 20.84 -11.33
N ARG A 59 -25.20 21.51 -10.62
CA ARG A 59 -25.30 21.79 -9.18
C ARG A 59 -26.37 22.85 -8.93
N PHE A 60 -27.29 22.60 -8.00
CA PHE A 60 -28.30 23.58 -7.65
C PHE A 60 -27.66 24.73 -6.85
N ALA A 61 -28.09 25.97 -7.11
CA ALA A 61 -27.58 27.16 -6.44
C ALA A 61 -28.66 27.82 -5.59
N PHE A 62 -28.30 28.19 -4.36
CA PHE A 62 -29.18 28.89 -3.43
C PHE A 62 -28.52 30.22 -3.01
N THR A 63 -29.30 31.29 -2.96
CA THR A 63 -28.87 32.61 -2.44
C THR A 63 -29.38 32.82 -1.02
N PRO A 64 -28.56 33.30 -0.08
CA PRO A 64 -29.02 33.61 1.27
C PRO A 64 -29.98 34.80 1.28
N ILE A 65 -31.10 34.68 2.00
CA ILE A 65 -32.01 35.79 2.32
C ILE A 65 -31.70 36.22 3.76
N TYR A 66 -31.21 37.46 3.90
CA TYR A 66 -30.94 38.05 5.20
C TYR A 66 -32.15 38.84 5.72
N SER A 67 -32.29 38.96 7.04
CA SER A 67 -33.34 39.76 7.66
C SER A 67 -33.22 41.25 7.26
N PRO A 68 -34.35 41.98 7.17
CA PRO A 68 -34.33 43.40 6.78
C PRO A 68 -33.60 44.29 7.79
N ASP A 69 -33.41 43.83 9.02
CA ASP A 69 -32.70 44.54 10.10
C ASP A 69 -31.17 44.36 10.06
N MET A 70 -30.60 43.76 8.99
CA MET A 70 -29.18 43.47 8.89
C MET A 70 -28.33 44.75 8.69
N PRO A 71 -27.40 45.08 9.61
CA PRO A 71 -26.51 46.23 9.46
C PRO A 71 -25.43 45.98 8.39
N SER A 72 -24.94 47.05 7.74
CA SER A 72 -23.90 46.96 6.70
C SER A 72 -22.54 46.45 7.22
N ARG A 73 -22.30 46.52 8.53
CA ARG A 73 -21.15 45.93 9.24
C ARG A 73 -21.65 45.34 10.55
N LEU A 74 -21.20 44.14 10.91
CA LEU A 74 -21.58 43.52 12.18
C LEU A 74 -21.06 44.34 13.38
N PRO A 75 -21.88 44.57 14.43
CA PRO A 75 -21.42 45.19 15.66
C PRO A 75 -20.27 44.41 16.28
N VAL A 76 -19.29 45.11 16.87
CA VAL A 76 -18.13 44.47 17.53
C VAL A 76 -18.57 43.54 18.67
N GLN A 77 -19.70 43.86 19.32
CA GLN A 77 -20.30 43.02 20.37
C GLN A 77 -20.75 41.66 19.83
N ASP A 78 -21.37 41.62 18.64
CA ASP A 78 -21.81 40.37 18.00
C ASP A 78 -20.63 39.54 17.52
N ILE A 79 -19.60 40.20 16.98
CA ILE A 79 -18.36 39.53 16.56
C ILE A 79 -17.63 38.95 17.78
N PHE A 80 -17.53 39.71 18.87
CA PHE A 80 -16.89 39.25 20.10
C PHE A 80 -17.68 38.11 20.76
N ALA A 81 -19.01 38.22 20.81
CA ALA A 81 -19.87 37.16 21.33
C ALA A 81 -19.74 35.87 20.49
N GLY A 82 -19.82 35.98 19.16
CA GLY A 82 -19.63 34.85 18.24
C GLY A 82 -18.20 34.27 18.26
N LEU A 83 -17.18 35.12 18.48
CA LEU A 83 -15.80 34.67 18.68
C LEU A 83 -15.66 33.93 20.02
N VAL A 84 -16.27 34.41 21.10
CA VAL A 84 -16.22 33.76 22.42
C VAL A 84 -16.95 32.42 22.37
N THR A 85 -18.10 32.31 21.70
CA THR A 85 -18.79 31.01 21.53
C THR A 85 -17.99 30.06 20.66
N SER A 86 -17.43 30.52 19.53
CA SER A 86 -16.59 29.72 18.64
C SER A 86 -15.27 29.28 19.30
N VAL A 87 -14.63 30.15 20.08
CA VAL A 87 -13.44 29.81 20.87
C VAL A 87 -13.81 28.86 22.01
N GLY A 88 -14.96 29.05 22.66
CA GLY A 88 -15.48 28.16 23.68
C GLY A 88 -15.74 26.74 23.16
N THR A 89 -16.41 26.62 22.01
CA THR A 89 -16.61 25.32 21.36
C THR A 89 -15.27 24.73 20.92
N ALA A 90 -14.38 25.51 20.30
CA ALA A 90 -13.05 25.05 19.91
C ALA A 90 -12.20 24.59 21.11
N ILE A 91 -12.25 25.27 22.26
CA ILE A 91 -11.58 24.85 23.50
C ILE A 91 -12.20 23.55 24.02
N ARG A 92 -13.53 23.40 23.97
CA ARG A 92 -14.21 22.16 24.36
C ARG A 92 -13.76 21.00 23.48
N TYR A 93 -13.79 21.16 22.16
CA TYR A 93 -13.30 20.15 21.21
C TYR A 93 -11.81 19.88 21.39
N TRP A 94 -10.99 20.92 21.62
CA TRP A 94 -9.56 20.75 21.90
C TRP A 94 -9.32 19.94 23.17
N PHE A 95 -9.99 20.27 24.28
CA PHE A 95 -9.88 19.50 25.52
C PHE A 95 -10.31 18.04 25.28
N HIS A 96 -11.43 17.84 24.59
CA HIS A 96 -11.91 16.51 24.22
C HIS A 96 -10.89 15.73 23.39
N TYR A 97 -10.38 16.29 22.30
CA TYR A 97 -9.37 15.65 21.45
C TYR A 97 -8.04 15.42 22.19
N THR A 98 -7.63 16.33 23.08
CA THR A 98 -6.45 16.09 23.92
C THR A 98 -6.66 14.95 24.91
N LEU A 99 -7.88 14.80 25.43
CA LEU A 99 -8.25 13.73 26.34
C LEU A 99 -8.32 12.39 25.61
N VAL A 100 -8.90 12.36 24.41
CA VAL A 100 -8.89 11.20 23.49
C VAL A 100 -7.45 10.80 23.15
N ALA A 101 -6.62 11.75 22.73
CA ALA A 101 -5.21 11.50 22.41
C ALA A 101 -4.44 11.00 23.64
N PHE A 102 -4.66 11.58 24.82
CA PHE A 102 -4.04 11.14 26.07
C PHE A 102 -4.46 9.72 26.45
N ALA A 103 -5.74 9.37 26.30
CA ALA A 103 -6.24 8.03 26.59
C ALA A 103 -5.64 6.98 25.63
N TRP A 104 -5.66 7.24 24.32
CA TRP A 104 -5.22 6.26 23.31
C TRP A 104 -3.71 6.22 23.10
N LEU A 105 -3.02 7.37 23.07
CA LEU A 105 -1.57 7.43 22.82
C LEU A 105 -0.75 7.47 24.10
N GLY A 106 -1.35 7.80 25.24
CA GLY A 106 -0.69 7.79 26.55
C GLY A 106 -1.08 6.56 27.37
N VAL A 107 -2.31 6.54 27.89
CA VAL A 107 -2.76 5.54 28.89
C VAL A 107 -2.69 4.11 28.34
N VAL A 108 -3.22 3.83 27.15
CA VAL A 108 -3.21 2.47 26.57
C VAL A 108 -1.79 1.92 26.38
N PRO A 109 -0.85 2.62 25.72
CA PRO A 109 0.55 2.21 25.63
C PRO A 109 1.23 2.05 26.99
N LEU A 110 1.08 3.02 27.89
CA LEU A 110 1.73 3.00 29.19
C LEU A 110 1.29 1.79 30.02
N THR A 111 -0.02 1.52 30.07
CA THR A 111 -0.57 0.36 30.78
C THR A 111 -0.07 -0.95 30.19
N ALA A 112 -0.08 -1.09 28.86
CA ALA A 112 0.45 -2.29 28.20
C ALA A 112 1.94 -2.52 28.49
N CYS A 113 2.77 -1.47 28.44
CA CYS A 113 4.20 -1.57 28.76
C CYS A 113 4.46 -2.00 30.20
N ARG A 114 3.75 -1.38 31.16
CA ARG A 114 3.92 -1.69 32.58
C ARG A 114 3.43 -3.08 32.94
N ILE A 115 2.32 -3.51 32.35
CA ILE A 115 1.83 -4.88 32.50
C ILE A 115 2.84 -5.87 31.93
N TYR A 116 3.37 -5.61 30.73
CA TYR A 116 4.43 -6.43 30.13
C TYR A 116 5.67 -6.52 31.03
N LYS A 117 6.19 -5.39 31.51
CA LYS A 117 7.34 -5.37 32.43
C LYS A 117 7.02 -6.14 33.72
N CYS A 118 5.87 -5.88 34.34
CA CYS A 118 5.46 -6.58 35.56
C CYS A 118 5.38 -8.10 35.37
N LEU A 119 4.83 -8.57 34.24
CA LEU A 119 4.70 -10.01 33.96
C LEU A 119 6.04 -10.71 33.71
N PHE A 120 7.01 -10.06 33.07
CA PHE A 120 8.30 -10.68 32.70
C PHE A 120 9.45 -10.39 33.67
N THR A 121 9.39 -9.30 34.44
CA THR A 121 10.43 -8.92 35.42
C THR A 121 9.97 -9.01 36.87
N GLY A 122 8.66 -9.07 37.13
CA GLY A 122 8.10 -9.03 38.47
C GLY A 122 7.97 -10.40 39.13
N SER A 123 8.25 -10.45 40.44
CA SER A 123 7.79 -11.53 41.32
C SER A 123 6.28 -11.39 41.58
N VAL A 124 5.64 -12.43 42.15
CA VAL A 124 4.20 -12.39 42.53
C VAL A 124 3.85 -11.19 43.44
N SER A 125 4.79 -10.67 44.21
CA SER A 125 4.60 -9.45 45.02
C SER A 125 4.49 -8.17 44.18
N SER A 126 5.06 -8.13 42.98
CA SER A 126 4.97 -7.00 42.04
C SER A 126 3.59 -6.90 41.39
N LEU A 127 2.84 -8.01 41.30
CA LEU A 127 1.44 -8.00 40.86
C LEU A 127 0.52 -7.29 41.86
N LEU A 128 0.86 -7.33 43.15
CA LEU A 128 0.11 -6.65 44.23
C LEU A 128 0.38 -5.14 44.28
N THR A 129 1.56 -4.68 43.84
CA THR A 129 1.91 -3.24 43.74
C THR A 129 1.60 -2.63 42.38
N LEU A 130 1.15 -3.43 41.42
CA LEU A 130 0.88 -3.05 40.03
C LEU A 130 0.03 -1.76 39.88
N PRO A 131 -1.05 -1.52 40.66
CA PRO A 131 -1.82 -0.28 40.56
C PRO A 131 -1.02 0.97 40.96
N LEU A 132 -0.07 0.84 41.88
CA LEU A 132 0.78 1.94 42.35
C LEU A 132 1.94 2.19 41.38
N ASP A 133 2.55 1.12 40.85
CA ASP A 133 3.60 1.21 39.82
C ASP A 133 3.04 1.70 38.47
N MET A 134 1.76 1.44 38.17
CA MET A 134 1.05 1.99 37.01
C MET A 134 0.89 3.52 37.03
N LEU A 135 1.08 4.16 38.20
CA LEU A 135 1.00 5.62 38.36
C LEU A 135 2.37 6.32 38.49
N SER A 136 3.49 5.57 38.51
CA SER A 136 4.83 6.16 38.53
C SER A 136 5.05 7.09 37.33
N THR A 137 5.75 8.23 37.51
CA THR A 137 6.02 9.20 36.44
C THR A 137 7.41 9.04 35.80
N GLU A 138 8.19 8.05 36.23
CA GLU A 138 9.54 7.83 35.71
C GLU A 138 9.50 7.26 34.29
N ASN A 139 10.39 7.73 33.41
CA ASN A 139 10.58 7.24 32.04
C ASN A 139 9.31 7.16 31.17
N LEU A 140 8.31 8.03 31.42
CA LEU A 140 7.01 8.03 30.75
C LEU A 140 7.11 7.91 29.21
N MET A 141 7.99 8.70 28.59
CA MET A 141 8.12 8.72 27.13
C MET A 141 8.68 7.40 26.59
N ALA A 142 9.70 6.82 27.24
CA ALA A 142 10.30 5.55 26.82
C ALA A 142 9.31 4.38 27.02
N ASP A 143 8.60 4.37 28.16
CA ASP A 143 7.56 3.39 28.46
C ASP A 143 6.40 3.49 27.48
N CYS A 144 5.99 4.70 27.10
CA CYS A 144 4.94 4.95 26.14
C CYS A 144 5.32 4.43 24.75
N LEU A 145 6.54 4.72 24.27
CA LEU A 145 7.00 4.22 22.96
C LEU A 145 7.11 2.69 22.94
N GLN A 146 7.67 2.09 23.99
CA GLN A 146 7.74 0.63 24.14
C GLN A 146 6.33 0.04 24.25
N GLY A 147 5.43 0.72 24.93
CA GLY A 147 4.01 0.40 25.03
C GLY A 147 3.29 0.42 23.70
N CYS A 148 3.53 1.42 22.86
CA CYS A 148 2.96 1.51 21.52
C CYS A 148 3.38 0.29 20.69
N PHE A 149 4.64 -0.13 20.82
CA PHE A 149 5.12 -1.35 20.17
C PHE A 149 4.40 -2.60 20.70
N VAL A 150 4.25 -2.75 22.02
CA VAL A 150 3.52 -3.88 22.63
C VAL A 150 2.07 -3.91 22.16
N VAL A 151 1.36 -2.78 22.21
CA VAL A 151 -0.05 -2.65 21.76
C VAL A 151 -0.18 -2.95 20.27
N THR A 152 0.76 -2.48 19.45
CA THR A 152 0.75 -2.79 18.01
C THR A 152 0.91 -4.29 17.77
N CYS A 153 1.83 -4.94 18.50
CA CYS A 153 2.04 -6.39 18.41
C CYS A 153 0.80 -7.17 18.85
N THR A 154 0.17 -6.82 19.97
CA THR A 154 -1.04 -7.50 20.47
C THR A 154 -2.23 -7.29 19.55
N LEU A 155 -2.41 -6.09 18.99
CA LEU A 155 -3.45 -5.80 18.00
C LEU A 155 -3.22 -6.58 16.70
N CYS A 156 -1.99 -6.61 16.16
CA CYS A 156 -1.65 -7.40 14.97
C CYS A 156 -1.93 -8.89 15.20
N ALA A 157 -1.57 -9.40 16.37
CA ALA A 157 -1.82 -10.79 16.73
C ALA A 157 -3.33 -11.08 16.91
N PHE A 158 -4.09 -10.15 17.51
CA PHE A 158 -5.55 -10.26 17.60
C PHE A 158 -6.22 -10.29 16.21
N ILE A 159 -5.85 -9.35 15.32
CA ILE A 159 -6.33 -9.33 13.94
C ILE A 159 -5.97 -10.63 13.22
N SER A 160 -4.75 -11.14 13.43
CA SER A 160 -4.31 -12.41 12.86
C SER A 160 -5.15 -13.61 13.34
N LEU A 161 -5.57 -13.61 14.61
CA LEU A 161 -6.46 -14.65 15.15
C LEU A 161 -7.88 -14.54 14.60
N VAL A 162 -8.43 -13.32 14.49
CA VAL A 162 -9.75 -13.08 13.91
C VAL A 162 -9.76 -13.53 12.45
N TRP A 163 -8.72 -13.17 11.70
CA TRP A 163 -8.55 -13.60 10.31
C TRP A 163 -8.35 -15.12 10.21
N LEU A 164 -7.58 -15.75 11.12
CA LEU A 164 -7.45 -17.21 11.16
C LEU A 164 -8.80 -17.90 11.45
N ARG A 165 -9.61 -17.35 12.37
CA ARG A 165 -10.97 -17.84 12.63
C ARG A 165 -11.80 -17.75 11.35
N GLU A 166 -11.79 -16.62 10.67
CA GLU A 166 -12.52 -16.41 9.42
C GLU A 166 -12.09 -17.43 8.34
N GLN A 167 -10.79 -17.68 8.22
CA GLN A 167 -10.24 -18.71 7.32
C GLN A 167 -10.71 -20.13 7.69
N ILE A 168 -10.83 -20.47 8.97
CA ILE A 168 -11.36 -21.77 9.42
C ILE A 168 -12.87 -21.88 9.11
N VAL A 169 -13.62 -20.78 9.25
CA VAL A 169 -15.07 -20.74 9.01
C VAL A 169 -15.40 -20.84 7.52
N HIS A 170 -14.67 -20.12 6.65
CA HIS A 170 -14.92 -20.12 5.20
C HIS A 170 -14.20 -21.25 4.45
N GLY A 171 -12.99 -21.63 4.89
CA GLY A 171 -12.19 -22.69 4.26
C GLY A 171 -12.57 -24.11 4.69
N GLY A 172 -13.46 -24.25 5.69
CA GLY A 172 -13.84 -25.54 6.28
C GLY A 172 -12.85 -26.03 7.33
N ALA A 173 -13.33 -26.73 8.35
CA ALA A 173 -12.44 -27.29 9.36
C ALA A 173 -11.73 -28.56 8.84
N PRO A 174 -10.58 -28.95 9.42
CA PRO A 174 -9.95 -30.21 9.07
C PRO A 174 -10.89 -31.40 9.28
N GLN A 175 -10.84 -32.38 8.37
CA GLN A 175 -11.69 -33.58 8.41
C GLN A 175 -11.65 -34.31 9.77
N TRP A 176 -10.50 -34.32 10.44
CA TRP A 176 -10.35 -34.96 11.76
C TRP A 176 -11.06 -34.20 12.91
N LEU A 177 -11.43 -32.94 12.70
CA LEU A 177 -12.20 -32.10 13.63
C LEU A 177 -13.72 -32.29 13.42
N GLU A 178 -14.17 -32.42 12.17
CA GLU A 178 -15.61 -32.48 11.80
C GLU A 178 -16.24 -33.89 11.88
N GLN A 179 -15.44 -34.96 11.89
CA GLN A 179 -15.90 -36.36 11.72
C GLN A 179 -16.91 -36.87 12.78
N ASN A 180 -17.27 -36.08 13.79
CA ASN A 180 -18.26 -36.44 14.81
C ASN A 180 -19.55 -35.58 14.80
N GLN A 181 -19.66 -34.52 13.98
CA GLN A 181 -20.86 -33.68 13.96
C GLN A 181 -21.94 -34.18 12.99
N GLN A 182 -21.60 -35.10 12.07
CA GLN A 182 -22.54 -35.77 11.15
C GLN A 182 -23.31 -36.97 11.74
N GLN A 183 -23.22 -37.23 13.05
CA GLN A 183 -23.97 -38.31 13.72
C GLN A 183 -25.27 -37.87 14.40
N GLN A 184 -25.82 -36.71 14.04
CA GLN A 184 -27.18 -36.32 14.42
C GLN A 184 -28.16 -36.76 13.33
N PRO A 185 -29.14 -37.63 13.61
CA PRO A 185 -30.00 -38.19 12.58
C PRO A 185 -30.85 -37.08 11.96
N GLN A 186 -30.55 -36.72 10.70
CA GLN A 186 -31.53 -36.07 9.85
C GLN A 186 -32.73 -37.02 9.73
N HIS A 187 -33.90 -36.54 10.18
CA HIS A 187 -35.17 -37.17 9.89
C HIS A 187 -35.30 -37.35 8.38
N ALA A 188 -35.18 -38.59 7.92
CA ALA A 188 -35.74 -39.01 6.66
C ALA A 188 -37.27 -38.78 6.72
N PRO A 189 -37.91 -38.18 5.72
CA PRO A 189 -39.35 -38.27 5.59
C PRO A 189 -39.74 -39.73 5.33
N ALA A 190 -40.73 -40.21 6.08
CA ALA A 190 -41.25 -41.57 6.00
C ALA A 190 -41.81 -41.89 4.59
N PRO A 191 -41.79 -43.16 4.16
CA PRO A 191 -42.27 -43.58 2.85
C PRO A 191 -43.80 -43.53 2.78
N GLN A 192 -44.34 -42.72 1.88
CA GLN A 192 -45.72 -42.90 1.42
C GLN A 192 -45.73 -43.91 0.28
N LEU A 193 -46.45 -45.01 0.51
CA LEU A 193 -46.84 -45.96 -0.51
C LEU A 193 -47.56 -45.23 -1.65
N ASN A 194 -47.13 -45.50 -2.88
CA ASN A 194 -48.07 -45.50 -3.99
C ASN A 194 -47.75 -46.65 -4.93
N GLU A 195 -48.77 -47.47 -5.12
CA GLU A 195 -48.82 -48.64 -5.98
C GLU A 195 -48.52 -48.26 -7.42
N GLY A 196 -47.73 -49.08 -8.11
CA GLY A 196 -47.82 -49.17 -9.57
C GLY A 196 -48.70 -50.37 -9.93
N PRO A 197 -49.34 -50.36 -11.10
CA PRO A 197 -49.48 -51.56 -11.92
C PRO A 197 -48.37 -51.54 -12.97
N GLY A 198 -47.52 -52.56 -12.93
CA GLY A 198 -46.41 -52.72 -13.86
C GLY A 198 -46.82 -53.27 -15.23
N GLN A 199 -45.94 -53.09 -16.21
CA GLN A 199 -45.69 -54.03 -17.30
C GLN A 199 -44.45 -53.61 -18.11
N GLY A 200 -43.57 -54.58 -18.43
CA GLY A 200 -42.79 -54.55 -19.68
C GLY A 200 -41.28 -54.29 -19.61
N VAL A 201 -40.50 -55.33 -19.26
CA VAL A 201 -39.39 -55.94 -20.05
C VAL A 201 -38.42 -55.03 -20.84
N GLY A 202 -37.10 -55.25 -20.66
CA GLY A 202 -36.15 -55.34 -21.78
C GLY A 202 -34.86 -54.51 -21.76
N GLU A 203 -33.74 -55.20 -21.48
CA GLU A 203 -32.43 -55.18 -22.18
C GLU A 203 -31.55 -53.92 -22.41
N ASN A 204 -30.25 -54.11 -22.08
CA ASN A 204 -28.99 -53.73 -22.75
C ASN A 204 -28.70 -52.29 -23.30
N GLN A 205 -27.50 -51.80 -22.94
CA GLN A 205 -26.51 -50.88 -23.58
C GLN A 205 -26.78 -50.25 -24.98
N PRO A 206 -26.05 -49.18 -25.45
CA PRO A 206 -24.98 -48.33 -24.87
C PRO A 206 -25.15 -46.79 -25.15
N ALA A 207 -24.13 -45.97 -24.84
CA ALA A 207 -23.97 -44.52 -25.10
C ALA A 207 -23.99 -44.10 -26.61
N PRO A 208 -23.69 -42.84 -27.04
CA PRO A 208 -24.03 -41.45 -26.61
C PRO A 208 -24.67 -40.61 -27.78
N ALA A 209 -25.25 -39.42 -27.53
CA ALA A 209 -25.39 -38.37 -28.56
C ALA A 209 -25.80 -36.99 -28.00
N ALA A 210 -25.24 -35.95 -28.62
CA ALA A 210 -25.36 -34.52 -28.34
C ALA A 210 -26.70 -33.89 -28.75
N ALA A 211 -27.03 -32.71 -28.19
CA ALA A 211 -27.83 -31.69 -28.88
C ALA A 211 -27.67 -30.29 -28.23
N ALA A 212 -27.74 -29.28 -29.09
CA ALA A 212 -27.33 -27.88 -28.96
C ALA A 212 -28.39 -26.95 -28.28
N PRO A 213 -28.10 -25.64 -28.13
CA PRO A 213 -28.88 -24.69 -27.31
C PRO A 213 -29.90 -23.86 -28.11
N LEU A 214 -30.79 -23.15 -27.39
CA LEU A 214 -31.68 -22.11 -27.93
C LEU A 214 -31.46 -20.79 -27.19
N ALA A 215 -31.38 -19.71 -27.99
CA ALA A 215 -31.28 -18.30 -27.60
C ALA A 215 -32.67 -17.67 -27.36
N ASP A 216 -32.76 -16.52 -26.66
CA ASP A 216 -33.14 -15.23 -27.29
C ASP A 216 -33.09 -13.97 -26.37
N ASN A 217 -32.42 -12.92 -26.88
CA ASN A 217 -32.65 -11.45 -26.89
C ASN A 217 -33.04 -10.55 -25.69
N GLY A 218 -32.26 -9.45 -25.54
CA GLY A 218 -32.69 -8.13 -25.00
C GLY A 218 -31.51 -7.18 -24.66
N PRO A 219 -31.48 -5.89 -25.10
CA PRO A 219 -30.24 -5.15 -25.36
C PRO A 219 -29.66 -4.34 -24.18
N ALA A 220 -28.33 -4.23 -24.18
CA ALA A 220 -27.53 -3.36 -23.32
C ALA A 220 -27.37 -1.96 -23.94
N ALA A 221 -27.31 -0.92 -23.10
CA ALA A 221 -26.81 0.41 -23.43
C ALA A 221 -25.66 0.77 -22.49
N GLU A 222 -24.52 1.08 -23.09
CA GLU A 222 -23.25 1.45 -22.48
C GLU A 222 -23.33 2.79 -21.73
N VAL A 223 -22.63 2.88 -20.59
CA VAL A 223 -22.36 4.12 -19.86
C VAL A 223 -20.85 4.40 -19.95
N PRO A 224 -20.39 5.61 -20.33
CA PRO A 224 -18.98 5.96 -20.29
C PRO A 224 -18.56 6.42 -18.89
N ASP A 225 -17.38 5.96 -18.46
CA ASP A 225 -16.64 6.44 -17.31
C ASP A 225 -16.29 7.93 -17.43
N ILE A 226 -16.66 8.73 -16.42
CA ILE A 226 -16.10 10.06 -16.19
C ILE A 226 -15.71 10.18 -14.71
N GLN A 227 -14.43 10.46 -14.52
CA GLN A 227 -13.72 10.70 -13.26
C GLN A 227 -14.41 11.77 -12.40
N VAL A 228 -14.58 11.47 -11.11
CA VAL A 228 -15.11 12.38 -10.09
C VAL A 228 -13.95 12.84 -9.21
N ASP A 229 -13.75 14.16 -9.15
CA ASP A 229 -12.87 14.82 -8.19
C ASP A 229 -13.48 14.86 -6.78
N PRO A 230 -12.67 14.79 -5.69
CA PRO A 230 -13.19 14.81 -4.33
C PRO A 230 -13.45 16.26 -3.86
N VAL A 231 -14.63 16.51 -3.30
CA VAL A 231 -14.93 17.77 -2.60
C VAL A 231 -15.26 17.47 -1.15
N GLU A 232 -14.55 18.22 -0.31
CA GLU A 232 -14.52 18.28 1.15
C GLU A 232 -15.92 18.24 1.81
N ASP A 233 -16.02 17.37 2.81
CA ASP A 233 -17.16 17.23 3.71
C ASP A 233 -17.41 18.52 4.52
N MET A 234 -18.67 18.95 4.56
CA MET A 234 -19.18 19.90 5.54
C MET A 234 -20.33 19.22 6.26
N GLU A 235 -20.04 18.68 7.44
CA GLU A 235 -21.03 18.16 8.36
C GLU A 235 -21.83 19.32 8.98
N LEU A 236 -23.15 19.23 8.92
CA LEU A 236 -24.07 20.01 9.73
C LEU A 236 -24.71 19.05 10.74
N GLU A 237 -24.36 19.23 12.01
CA GLU A 237 -25.01 18.63 13.17
C GLU A 237 -26.47 19.14 13.25
N ASP A 238 -27.45 18.22 13.26
CA ASP A 238 -28.83 18.51 13.65
C ASP A 238 -29.10 17.86 15.01
N GLU A 239 -29.08 18.66 16.08
CA GLU A 239 -29.77 18.34 17.33
C GLU A 239 -31.27 18.63 17.16
N ALA A 240 -32.11 17.61 17.31
CA ALA A 240 -33.51 17.78 17.68
C ALA A 240 -33.99 16.58 18.50
N GLY A 241 -34.16 16.82 19.81
CA GLY A 241 -34.76 15.86 20.73
C GLY A 241 -36.24 15.61 20.42
N ALA A 242 -36.65 14.35 20.54
CA ALA A 242 -38.04 13.95 20.68
C ALA A 242 -38.10 12.88 21.78
N GLU A 243 -38.78 13.22 22.87
CA GLU A 243 -39.01 12.36 24.02
C GLU A 243 -39.98 11.22 23.69
N ASP A 244 -39.73 10.13 24.41
CA ASP A 244 -40.37 8.83 24.46
C ASP A 244 -41.84 8.90 24.96
N VAL A 245 -42.74 8.14 24.32
CA VAL A 245 -43.99 7.68 24.93
C VAL A 245 -44.21 6.23 24.49
N GLY A 246 -44.14 5.34 25.47
CA GLY A 246 -44.02 3.91 25.29
C GLY A 246 -45.26 3.21 24.76
N ASP A 247 -45.03 1.98 24.28
CA ASP A 247 -46.04 0.93 24.31
C ASP A 247 -45.39 -0.37 24.79
N ALA A 248 -45.78 -0.78 25.99
CA ALA A 248 -45.34 -1.98 26.66
C ALA A 248 -46.42 -3.05 26.51
N ASN A 249 -46.30 -3.91 25.49
CA ASN A 249 -46.78 -5.29 25.55
C ASN A 249 -46.39 -6.05 24.27
N ASN A 250 -45.43 -6.97 24.39
CA ASN A 250 -45.38 -8.29 23.75
C ASN A 250 -44.01 -8.92 24.04
N GLY A 251 -43.80 -9.25 25.32
CA GLY A 251 -42.73 -10.16 25.71
C GLY A 251 -43.19 -11.59 25.55
N ALA A 252 -42.32 -12.41 24.94
CA ALA A 252 -42.44 -13.85 24.69
C ALA A 252 -43.02 -14.22 23.33
N GLN A 253 -42.19 -14.13 22.27
CA GLN A 253 -41.92 -15.24 21.33
C GLN A 253 -40.95 -14.78 20.19
N ASP A 254 -39.71 -14.35 20.48
CA ASP A 254 -38.76 -13.96 19.40
C ASP A 254 -37.30 -14.33 19.69
N ASP A 255 -37.07 -15.42 20.43
CA ASP A 255 -35.76 -16.06 20.42
C ASP A 255 -35.71 -17.02 19.23
N MET A 256 -34.81 -16.74 18.28
CA MET A 256 -34.39 -17.55 17.11
C MET A 256 -34.81 -17.07 15.70
N ASN A 257 -34.81 -15.76 15.44
CA ASN A 257 -34.62 -15.25 14.07
C ASN A 257 -33.46 -14.23 14.04
N TRP A 258 -32.24 -14.74 13.89
CA TRP A 258 -31.01 -13.94 13.77
C TRP A 258 -30.93 -13.29 12.38
N ASN A 259 -31.12 -11.98 12.28
CA ASN A 259 -31.00 -11.22 11.03
C ASN A 259 -29.56 -10.73 10.80
N ALA A 260 -28.88 -11.24 9.77
CA ALA A 260 -27.55 -10.76 9.36
C ALA A 260 -27.50 -9.26 8.98
N LEU A 261 -28.66 -8.70 8.59
CA LEU A 261 -28.83 -7.29 8.24
C LEU A 261 -28.64 -6.33 9.45
N GLU A 262 -28.87 -6.81 10.69
CA GLU A 262 -28.64 -6.01 11.90
C GLU A 262 -27.16 -5.85 12.22
N TRP A 263 -26.32 -6.83 11.83
CA TRP A 263 -24.87 -6.72 11.97
C TRP A 263 -24.27 -5.75 10.96
N ASP A 264 -24.74 -5.75 9.71
CA ASP A 264 -24.32 -4.75 8.72
C ASP A 264 -24.75 -3.34 9.16
N ARG A 265 -25.96 -3.19 9.71
CA ARG A 265 -26.44 -1.91 10.26
C ARG A 265 -25.67 -1.47 11.52
N ALA A 266 -25.34 -2.38 12.42
CA ALA A 266 -24.55 -2.08 13.62
C ALA A 266 -23.08 -1.80 13.29
N ALA A 267 -22.50 -2.47 12.28
CA ALA A 267 -21.16 -2.20 11.78
C ALA A 267 -21.10 -0.87 11.01
N GLU A 268 -22.16 -0.51 10.28
CA GLU A 268 -22.31 0.80 9.62
C GLU A 268 -22.55 1.95 10.62
N GLU A 269 -23.18 1.70 11.78
CA GLU A 269 -23.34 2.68 12.87
C GLU A 269 -22.10 2.83 13.77
N LEU A 270 -21.09 1.95 13.63
CA LEU A 270 -19.82 2.00 14.35
C LEU A 270 -18.76 2.72 13.52
N THR A 271 -18.98 4.02 13.27
CA THR A 271 -17.99 4.86 12.60
C THR A 271 -16.69 4.92 13.43
N TRP A 272 -15.53 4.94 12.75
CA TRP A 272 -14.22 5.06 13.42
C TRP A 272 -14.15 6.28 14.35
N GLU A 273 -14.90 7.32 14.03
CA GLU A 273 -15.06 8.53 14.83
C GLU A 273 -15.71 8.23 16.18
N ARG A 274 -16.80 7.47 16.22
CA ARG A 274 -17.47 7.06 17.46
C ARG A 274 -16.65 6.05 18.27
N MET A 275 -15.92 5.15 17.60
CA MET A 275 -15.06 4.16 18.27
C MET A 275 -13.89 4.84 19.00
N LEU A 276 -13.23 5.79 18.33
CA LEU A 276 -12.12 6.55 18.92
C LEU A 276 -12.60 7.65 19.87
N GLY A 277 -13.84 8.12 19.72
CA GLY A 277 -14.43 9.22 20.49
C GLY A 277 -14.16 10.60 19.88
N LEU A 278 -13.96 10.70 18.56
CA LEU A 278 -13.79 11.97 17.86
C LEU A 278 -15.10 12.76 17.70
N ASP A 279 -16.24 12.11 17.95
CA ASP A 279 -17.61 12.64 17.91
C ASP A 279 -17.98 13.51 19.13
N GLY A 280 -17.09 13.64 20.13
CA GLY A 280 -17.38 14.38 21.36
C GLY A 280 -18.00 13.53 22.49
N SER A 281 -18.26 12.24 22.26
CA SER A 281 -18.80 11.32 23.26
C SER A 281 -17.73 10.78 24.20
N LEU A 282 -18.06 10.49 25.46
CA LEU A 282 -17.15 9.82 26.42
C LEU A 282 -17.19 8.28 26.34
N VAL A 283 -17.95 7.72 25.40
CA VAL A 283 -18.06 6.26 25.20
C VAL A 283 -16.70 5.60 24.89
N PHE A 284 -15.75 6.32 24.30
CA PHE A 284 -14.41 5.78 24.03
C PHE A 284 -13.66 5.34 25.31
N LEU A 285 -13.99 5.86 26.50
CA LEU A 285 -13.39 5.39 27.75
C LEU A 285 -13.72 3.92 28.03
N GLU A 286 -14.93 3.49 27.66
CA GLU A 286 -15.32 2.09 27.72
C GLU A 286 -14.47 1.25 26.75
N HIS A 287 -14.30 1.73 25.51
CA HIS A 287 -13.45 1.07 24.53
C HIS A 287 -11.99 0.98 24.99
N VAL A 288 -11.44 2.05 25.57
CA VAL A 288 -10.09 2.07 26.16
C VAL A 288 -9.96 1.00 27.24
N PHE A 289 -10.95 0.89 28.12
CA PHE A 289 -10.98 -0.15 29.15
C PHE A 289 -11.02 -1.57 28.56
N TRP A 290 -11.85 -1.81 27.54
CA TRP A 290 -11.91 -3.08 26.82
C TRP A 290 -10.57 -3.42 26.15
N VAL A 291 -9.94 -2.44 25.49
CA VAL A 291 -8.64 -2.61 24.83
C VAL A 291 -7.53 -2.93 25.83
N VAL A 292 -7.46 -2.24 26.97
CA VAL A 292 -6.49 -2.54 28.04
C VAL A 292 -6.73 -3.94 28.61
N SER A 293 -7.99 -4.31 28.86
CA SER A 293 -8.35 -5.63 29.38
C SER A 293 -8.00 -6.75 28.39
N LEU A 294 -8.33 -6.56 27.12
CA LEU A 294 -8.03 -7.50 26.04
C LEU A 294 -6.52 -7.64 25.84
N ASN A 295 -5.78 -6.53 25.83
CA ASN A 295 -4.31 -6.55 25.75
C ASN A 295 -3.69 -7.32 26.92
N THR A 296 -4.19 -7.11 28.14
CA THR A 296 -3.71 -7.83 29.33
C THR A 296 -3.93 -9.34 29.20
N LEU A 297 -5.14 -9.74 28.81
CA LEU A 297 -5.48 -11.14 28.58
C LEU A 297 -4.61 -11.74 27.47
N PHE A 298 -4.38 -11.00 26.39
CA PHE A 298 -3.59 -11.46 25.26
C PHE A 298 -2.12 -11.69 25.63
N ILE A 299 -1.50 -10.75 26.34
CA ILE A 299 -0.13 -10.87 26.83
C ILE A 299 -0.02 -12.07 27.78
N LEU A 300 -1.00 -12.26 28.66
CA LEU A 300 -1.01 -13.38 29.59
C LEU A 300 -1.09 -14.74 28.86
N VAL A 301 -2.06 -14.88 27.94
CA VAL A 301 -2.35 -16.16 27.27
C VAL A 301 -1.31 -16.50 26.22
N PHE A 302 -0.89 -15.53 25.39
CA PHE A 302 -0.03 -15.80 24.25
C PHE A 302 1.45 -15.52 24.54
N ALA A 303 1.83 -14.64 25.47
CA ALA A 303 3.25 -14.38 25.74
C ALA A 303 3.72 -15.05 27.04
N PHE A 304 3.06 -14.76 28.16
CA PHE A 304 3.48 -15.22 29.49
C PHE A 304 3.36 -16.74 29.66
N CYS A 305 2.20 -17.33 29.33
CA CYS A 305 1.98 -18.78 29.48
C CYS A 305 2.99 -19.63 28.68
N PRO A 306 3.18 -19.40 27.36
CA PRO A 306 4.19 -20.13 26.59
C PRO A 306 5.61 -19.91 27.12
N TYR A 307 5.99 -18.68 27.50
CA TYR A 307 7.32 -18.41 28.06
C TYR A 307 7.59 -19.25 29.31
N HIS A 308 6.67 -19.27 30.28
CA HIS A 308 6.86 -20.05 31.51
C HIS A 308 6.87 -21.55 31.27
N ILE A 309 5.96 -22.07 30.42
CA ILE A 309 5.97 -23.49 30.02
C ILE A 309 7.33 -23.84 29.39
N GLY A 310 7.85 -22.96 28.53
CA GLY A 310 9.15 -23.12 27.90
C GLY A 310 10.31 -23.09 28.90
N HIS A 311 10.34 -22.10 29.79
CA HIS A 311 11.34 -21.97 30.83
C HIS A 311 11.37 -23.22 31.73
N PHE A 312 10.23 -23.69 32.23
CA PHE A 312 10.15 -24.94 32.99
C PHE A 312 10.63 -26.15 32.19
N SER A 313 10.36 -26.20 30.89
CA SER A 313 10.80 -27.29 30.02
C SER A 313 12.32 -27.26 29.78
N VAL A 314 12.92 -26.07 29.59
CA VAL A 314 14.37 -25.90 29.41
C VAL A 314 15.12 -26.28 30.69
N VAL A 315 14.63 -25.85 31.84
CA VAL A 315 15.12 -26.22 33.18
C VAL A 315 15.01 -27.74 33.37
N GLY A 316 13.84 -28.32 33.10
CA GLY A 316 13.57 -29.74 33.28
C GLY A 316 14.42 -30.66 32.38
N LEU A 317 14.85 -30.19 31.21
CA LEU A 317 15.73 -30.91 30.29
C LEU A 317 17.22 -30.64 30.51
N GLY A 318 17.58 -29.70 31.39
CA GLY A 318 18.98 -29.35 31.69
C GLY A 318 19.70 -28.57 30.58
N PHE A 319 18.97 -27.84 29.73
CA PHE A 319 19.56 -27.06 28.62
C PHE A 319 19.80 -25.58 28.95
N GLU A 320 19.66 -25.16 30.21
CA GLU A 320 19.77 -23.76 30.66
C GLU A 320 21.06 -23.09 30.17
N ASN A 321 22.21 -23.75 30.34
CA ASN A 321 23.51 -23.19 29.96
C ASN A 321 23.63 -22.90 28.46
N ASN A 322 23.01 -23.72 27.60
CA ASN A 322 23.06 -23.54 26.15
C ASN A 322 22.11 -22.42 25.69
N VAL A 323 20.99 -22.24 26.39
CA VAL A 323 20.00 -21.20 26.08
C VAL A 323 20.48 -19.85 26.62
N GLN A 324 21.09 -19.78 27.80
CA GLN A 324 21.72 -18.56 28.32
C GLN A 324 22.93 -18.13 27.49
N ALA A 325 23.68 -19.09 26.93
CA ALA A 325 24.74 -18.80 25.98
C ALA A 325 24.21 -18.22 24.65
N SER A 326 22.93 -18.43 24.34
CA SER A 326 22.30 -17.78 23.20
C SER A 326 21.85 -16.36 23.59
N HIS A 327 22.25 -15.35 22.81
CA HIS A 327 21.80 -13.97 23.00
C HIS A 327 20.27 -13.75 22.87
N PHE A 328 19.49 -14.82 22.62
CA PHE A 328 18.05 -14.82 22.37
C PHE A 328 17.28 -15.77 23.31
N GLU A 329 17.68 -15.85 24.58
CA GLU A 329 17.05 -16.68 25.61
C GLU A 329 15.50 -16.58 25.61
N GLY A 330 14.94 -15.36 25.58
CA GLY A 330 13.49 -15.15 25.59
C GLY A 330 12.74 -15.70 24.37
N LEU A 331 13.33 -15.60 23.16
CA LEU A 331 12.71 -16.11 21.94
C LEU A 331 12.76 -17.64 21.89
N ILE A 332 13.89 -18.23 22.29
CA ILE A 332 14.06 -19.68 22.24
C ILE A 332 13.17 -20.36 23.29
N THR A 333 13.14 -19.82 24.51
CA THR A 333 12.26 -20.31 25.58
C THR A 333 10.79 -20.24 25.19
N THR A 334 10.31 -19.13 24.61
CA THR A 334 8.92 -19.03 24.11
C THR A 334 8.60 -20.05 23.01
N ILE A 335 9.47 -20.23 22.01
CA ILE A 335 9.27 -21.21 20.94
C ILE A 335 9.20 -22.64 21.51
N VAL A 336 10.12 -23.00 22.40
CA VAL A 336 10.10 -24.30 23.10
C VAL A 336 8.78 -24.45 23.86
N GLY A 337 8.33 -23.40 24.55
CA GLY A 337 7.06 -23.37 25.25
C GLY A 337 5.85 -23.65 24.37
N TYR A 338 5.78 -23.02 23.19
CA TYR A 338 4.71 -23.29 22.23
C TYR A 338 4.77 -24.70 21.65
N ILE A 339 5.97 -25.27 21.43
CA ILE A 339 6.12 -26.66 21.00
C ILE A 339 5.57 -27.61 22.07
N PHE A 340 5.95 -27.41 23.33
CA PHE A 340 5.42 -28.20 24.44
C PHE A 340 3.91 -28.00 24.63
N LEU A 341 3.41 -26.77 24.48
CA LEU A 341 1.96 -26.48 24.52
C LEU A 341 1.21 -27.20 23.38
N ALA A 342 1.75 -27.23 22.17
CA ALA A 342 1.16 -27.98 21.06
C ALA A 342 1.13 -29.49 21.35
N MET A 343 2.21 -30.03 21.94
CA MET A 343 2.32 -31.44 22.33
C MET A 343 1.37 -31.82 23.47
N THR A 344 1.14 -30.93 24.44
CA THR A 344 0.16 -31.17 25.51
C THR A 344 -1.27 -31.06 24.98
N LEU A 345 -1.58 -30.09 24.12
CA LEU A 345 -2.90 -29.95 23.50
C LEU A 345 -3.28 -31.16 22.64
N ILE A 346 -2.35 -31.72 21.86
CA ILE A 346 -2.62 -32.93 21.06
C ILE A 346 -2.81 -34.17 21.95
N LEU A 347 -2.05 -34.29 23.04
CA LEU A 347 -2.22 -35.36 24.02
C LEU A 347 -3.58 -35.25 24.72
N CYS A 348 -3.95 -34.06 25.19
CA CYS A 348 -5.24 -33.78 25.80
C CYS A 348 -6.40 -34.01 24.83
N HIS A 349 -6.25 -33.66 23.56
CA HIS A 349 -7.24 -33.97 22.51
C HIS A 349 -7.42 -35.49 22.34
N GLY A 350 -6.32 -36.26 22.35
CA GLY A 350 -6.35 -37.72 22.32
C GLY A 350 -7.03 -38.33 23.56
N LEU A 351 -6.71 -37.82 24.76
CA LEU A 351 -7.37 -38.25 26.00
C LEU A 351 -8.87 -37.90 26.02
N ALA A 352 -9.26 -36.70 25.56
CA ALA A 352 -10.66 -36.32 25.45
C ALA A 352 -11.43 -37.20 24.45
N ALA A 353 -10.76 -37.70 23.41
CA ALA A 353 -11.33 -38.70 22.51
C ALA A 353 -11.59 -40.04 23.20
N LEU A 354 -10.72 -40.47 24.12
CA LEU A 354 -10.93 -41.67 24.94
C LEU A 354 -12.10 -41.51 25.92
N VAL A 355 -12.24 -40.33 26.54
CA VAL A 355 -13.29 -40.02 27.53
C VAL A 355 -14.64 -39.63 26.89
N ARG A 356 -14.71 -39.53 25.56
CA ARG A 356 -15.92 -39.15 24.77
C ARG A 356 -16.50 -37.76 25.10
N PHE A 357 -15.73 -36.83 25.66
CA PHE A 357 -16.18 -35.45 25.81
C PHE A 357 -16.05 -34.67 24.50
N GLN A 358 -17.16 -34.53 23.77
CA GLN A 358 -17.17 -33.94 22.42
C GLN A 358 -16.88 -32.42 22.41
N ARG A 359 -17.44 -31.65 23.36
CA ARG A 359 -17.24 -30.19 23.41
C ARG A 359 -15.79 -29.81 23.73
N SER A 360 -15.19 -30.45 24.73
CA SER A 360 -13.79 -30.19 25.10
C SER A 360 -12.82 -30.69 24.02
N ARG A 361 -13.11 -31.82 23.37
CA ARG A 361 -12.34 -32.29 22.22
C ARG A 361 -12.34 -31.26 21.08
N HIS A 362 -13.49 -30.72 20.72
CA HIS A 362 -13.57 -29.69 19.67
C HIS A 362 -12.76 -28.43 20.04
N LEU A 363 -12.94 -27.92 21.27
CA LEU A 363 -12.20 -26.75 21.77
C LEU A 363 -10.68 -26.98 21.74
N LEU A 364 -10.20 -28.12 22.25
CA LEU A 364 -8.78 -28.48 22.26
C LEU A 364 -8.22 -28.62 20.85
N GLY A 365 -9.01 -29.14 19.91
CA GLY A 365 -8.63 -29.24 18.50
C GLY A 365 -8.45 -27.87 17.84
N VAL A 366 -9.38 -26.93 18.09
CA VAL A 366 -9.25 -25.54 17.59
C VAL A 366 -8.05 -24.84 18.22
N CYS A 367 -7.85 -24.95 19.54
CA CYS A 367 -6.68 -24.39 20.22
C CYS A 367 -5.36 -24.94 19.64
N TYR A 368 -5.30 -26.25 19.36
CA TYR A 368 -4.14 -26.86 18.71
C TYR A 368 -3.90 -26.28 17.31
N ILE A 369 -4.94 -26.09 16.49
CA ILE A 369 -4.81 -25.49 15.15
C ILE A 369 -4.23 -24.08 15.26
N VAL A 370 -4.71 -23.26 16.20
CA VAL A 370 -4.20 -21.90 16.43
C VAL A 370 -2.71 -21.91 16.75
N VAL A 371 -2.28 -22.74 17.71
CA VAL A 371 -0.85 -22.85 18.09
C VAL A 371 -0.02 -23.40 16.92
N LYS A 372 -0.51 -24.42 16.23
CA LYS A 372 0.15 -25.05 15.08
C LYS A 372 0.38 -24.04 13.95
N VAL A 373 -0.64 -23.30 13.53
CA VAL A 373 -0.54 -22.31 12.45
C VAL A 373 0.42 -21.19 12.87
N SER A 374 0.32 -20.70 14.10
CA SER A 374 1.23 -19.66 14.63
C SER A 374 2.70 -20.10 14.56
N LEU A 375 3.01 -21.34 14.99
CA LEU A 375 4.36 -21.90 14.90
C LEU A 375 4.84 -22.06 13.46
N LEU A 376 3.98 -22.52 12.54
CA LEU A 376 4.33 -22.67 11.13
C LEU A 376 4.60 -21.31 10.46
N VAL A 377 3.84 -20.28 10.81
CA VAL A 377 4.06 -18.90 10.33
C VAL A 377 5.41 -18.36 10.81
N VAL A 378 5.78 -18.55 12.08
CA VAL A 378 7.10 -18.14 12.59
C VAL A 378 8.24 -18.85 11.84
N VAL A 379 8.06 -20.14 11.52
CA VAL A 379 9.06 -20.91 10.78
C VAL A 379 9.17 -20.44 9.32
N GLU A 380 8.05 -20.24 8.62
CA GLU A 380 8.04 -19.87 7.20
C GLU A 380 8.39 -18.39 6.93
N ILE A 381 7.95 -17.45 7.78
CA ILE A 381 8.16 -16.00 7.59
C ILE A 381 9.37 -15.48 8.40
N GLY A 382 9.67 -16.10 9.55
CA GLY A 382 10.80 -15.70 10.40
C GLY A 382 12.06 -16.50 10.08
N VAL A 383 12.04 -17.80 10.37
CA VAL A 383 13.25 -18.65 10.34
C VAL A 383 13.75 -18.90 8.92
N PHE A 384 12.86 -19.21 7.98
CA PHE A 384 13.25 -19.52 6.61
C PHE A 384 14.01 -18.38 5.90
N PRO A 385 13.56 -17.11 5.96
CA PRO A 385 14.33 -15.99 5.45
C PRO A 385 15.67 -15.79 6.17
N VAL A 386 15.75 -15.95 7.49
CA VAL A 386 17.03 -15.87 8.22
C VAL A 386 18.05 -16.87 7.69
N ILE A 387 17.64 -18.13 7.48
CA ILE A 387 18.49 -19.17 6.90
C ILE A 387 18.98 -18.75 5.51
N CYS A 388 18.07 -18.26 4.65
CA CYS A 388 18.45 -17.78 3.32
C CYS A 388 19.43 -16.60 3.38
N GLY A 389 19.24 -15.67 4.31
CA GLY A 389 20.14 -14.54 4.55
C GLY A 389 21.53 -14.98 4.97
N TRP A 390 21.64 -15.97 5.86
CA TRP A 390 22.93 -16.56 6.28
C TRP A 390 23.64 -17.23 5.10
N TRP A 391 22.92 -17.97 4.26
CA TRP A 391 23.48 -18.55 3.04
C TRP A 391 24.06 -17.48 2.11
N LEU A 392 23.34 -16.37 1.92
CA LEU A 392 23.81 -15.25 1.11
C LEU A 392 25.06 -14.58 1.71
N ASP A 393 25.06 -14.28 3.01
CA ASP A 393 26.20 -13.63 3.66
C ASP A 393 27.45 -14.51 3.55
N ILE A 394 27.36 -15.79 3.96
CA ILE A 394 28.48 -16.76 3.90
C ILE A 394 29.03 -16.89 2.48
N CYS A 395 28.16 -16.96 1.47
CA CYS A 395 28.58 -17.05 0.07
C CYS A 395 29.20 -15.76 -0.47
N SER A 396 28.94 -14.62 0.18
CA SER A 396 29.42 -13.29 -0.21
C SER A 396 30.65 -12.81 0.56
N LEU A 397 31.11 -13.52 1.59
CA LEU A 397 32.26 -13.10 2.42
C LEU A 397 33.52 -12.80 1.60
N GLU A 398 33.88 -13.70 0.68
CA GLU A 398 35.04 -13.53 -0.20
C GLU A 398 34.91 -12.34 -1.16
N MET A 399 33.68 -11.87 -1.40
CA MET A 399 33.42 -10.70 -2.24
C MET A 399 33.85 -9.39 -1.55
N PHE A 400 33.77 -9.34 -0.22
CA PHE A 400 34.04 -8.14 0.60
C PHE A 400 35.33 -8.21 1.41
N ASP A 401 36.17 -9.21 1.18
CA ASP A 401 37.40 -9.48 1.96
C ASP A 401 37.14 -9.69 3.46
N ALA A 402 35.95 -10.18 3.82
CA ALA A 402 35.59 -10.47 5.20
C ALA A 402 35.77 -11.96 5.52
N SER A 403 36.16 -12.28 6.76
CA SER A 403 36.23 -13.66 7.24
C SER A 403 35.01 -14.04 8.09
N LEU A 404 34.77 -15.35 8.27
CA LEU A 404 33.75 -15.84 9.21
C LEU A 404 33.97 -15.35 10.63
N LYS A 405 35.23 -15.13 11.01
CA LYS A 405 35.60 -14.62 12.34
C LYS A 405 35.21 -13.15 12.53
N ASP A 406 35.32 -12.33 11.48
CA ASP A 406 34.88 -10.94 11.54
C ASP A 406 33.35 -10.84 11.68
N ARG A 407 32.62 -11.79 11.08
CA ARG A 407 31.16 -11.91 11.26
C ARG A 407 30.77 -12.40 12.63
N GLU A 408 31.50 -13.34 13.20
CA GLU A 408 31.30 -13.80 14.58
C GLU A 408 31.45 -12.64 15.57
N LEU A 409 32.52 -11.84 15.44
CA LEU A 409 32.72 -10.63 16.25
C LEU A 409 31.61 -9.59 16.05
N SER A 410 31.13 -9.41 14.81
CA SER A 410 30.00 -8.52 14.52
C SER A 410 28.71 -9.03 15.18
N PHE A 411 28.46 -10.34 15.16
CA PHE A 411 27.30 -10.96 15.80
C PHE A 411 27.36 -10.82 17.32
N GLU A 412 28.51 -11.03 17.96
CA GLU A 412 28.69 -10.83 19.40
C GLU A 412 28.49 -9.36 19.81
N SER A 413 28.95 -8.40 18.98
CA SER A 413 28.81 -6.98 19.28
C SER A 413 27.36 -6.48 19.21
N ALA A 414 26.56 -7.02 18.28
CA ALA A 414 25.19 -6.56 18.04
C ALA A 414 24.29 -7.69 17.49
N PRO A 415 23.92 -8.70 18.30
CA PRO A 415 23.26 -9.92 17.84
C PRO A 415 21.86 -9.67 17.27
N GLY A 416 21.10 -8.75 17.86
CA GLY A 416 19.76 -8.39 17.37
C GLY A 416 19.80 -7.73 15.99
N THR A 417 20.70 -6.76 15.79
CA THR A 417 20.81 -6.04 14.51
C THR A 417 21.31 -6.93 13.38
N THR A 418 22.30 -7.79 13.67
CA THR A 418 22.82 -8.75 12.70
C THR A 418 21.74 -9.76 12.31
N MET A 419 21.01 -10.33 13.26
CA MET A 419 19.88 -11.24 12.97
C MET A 419 18.81 -10.56 12.10
N PHE A 420 18.43 -9.32 12.43
CA PHE A 420 17.46 -8.55 11.67
C PHE A 420 17.94 -8.26 10.23
N LEU A 421 19.20 -7.88 10.05
CA LEU A 421 19.76 -7.64 8.72
C LEU A 421 19.76 -8.92 7.86
N HIS A 422 20.12 -10.06 8.44
CA HIS A 422 20.05 -11.34 7.73
C HIS A 422 18.60 -11.72 7.39
N TRP A 423 17.65 -11.52 8.30
CA TRP A 423 16.23 -11.72 8.02
C TRP A 423 15.76 -10.82 6.88
N LEU A 424 16.10 -9.53 6.90
CA LEU A 424 15.71 -8.55 5.89
C LEU A 424 16.26 -8.92 4.51
N VAL A 425 17.57 -9.17 4.41
CA VAL A 425 18.22 -9.57 3.14
C VAL A 425 17.64 -10.90 2.65
N GLY A 426 17.40 -11.84 3.55
CA GLY A 426 16.76 -13.12 3.25
C GLY A 426 15.35 -12.96 2.70
N MET A 427 14.53 -12.09 3.31
CA MET A 427 13.14 -11.85 2.89
C MET A 427 13.08 -11.19 1.52
N VAL A 428 13.94 -10.19 1.30
CA VAL A 428 14.11 -9.54 0.00
C VAL A 428 14.52 -10.56 -1.07
N TYR A 429 15.44 -11.47 -0.75
CA TYR A 429 15.83 -12.55 -1.66
C TYR A 429 14.68 -13.51 -1.98
N VAL A 430 13.93 -13.99 -0.98
CA VAL A 430 12.77 -14.88 -1.22
C VAL A 430 11.74 -14.19 -2.12
N PHE A 431 11.46 -12.91 -1.89
CA PHE A 431 10.53 -12.13 -2.71
C PHE A 431 10.99 -11.96 -4.16
N TYR A 432 12.26 -11.58 -4.38
CA TYR A 432 12.79 -11.44 -5.74
C TYR A 432 12.91 -12.78 -6.45
N PHE A 433 13.28 -13.85 -5.74
CA PHE A 433 13.30 -15.19 -6.29
C PHE A 433 11.91 -15.65 -6.72
N ALA A 434 10.88 -15.46 -5.89
CA ALA A 434 9.50 -15.76 -6.24
C ALA A 434 9.05 -14.99 -7.49
N SER A 435 9.35 -13.69 -7.54
CA SER A 435 9.07 -12.84 -8.71
C SER A 435 9.79 -13.33 -9.98
N PHE A 436 11.03 -13.77 -9.84
CA PHE A 436 11.81 -14.33 -10.95
C PHE A 436 11.25 -15.68 -11.44
N ILE A 437 10.81 -16.56 -10.54
CA ILE A 437 10.14 -17.81 -10.90
C ILE A 437 8.84 -17.54 -11.67
N LEU A 438 8.06 -16.52 -11.29
CA LEU A 438 6.87 -16.12 -12.04
C LEU A 438 7.22 -15.66 -13.47
N LEU A 439 8.27 -14.86 -13.63
CA LEU A 439 8.76 -14.45 -14.95
C LEU A 439 9.26 -15.65 -15.77
N LEU A 440 9.94 -16.61 -15.15
CA LEU A 440 10.38 -17.82 -15.83
C LEU A 440 9.19 -18.68 -16.30
N ARG A 441 8.13 -18.81 -15.50
CA ARG A 441 6.91 -19.55 -15.89
C ARG A 441 6.20 -18.93 -17.08
N GLU A 442 6.33 -17.62 -17.28
CA GLU A 442 5.78 -16.94 -18.45
C GLU A 442 6.59 -17.15 -19.73
N VAL A 443 7.85 -17.60 -19.62
CA VAL A 443 8.77 -17.77 -20.76
C VAL A 443 8.96 -19.25 -21.09
N LEU A 444 9.06 -20.11 -20.08
CA LEU A 444 9.32 -21.54 -20.22
C LEU A 444 8.03 -22.33 -20.48
N ARG A 445 8.17 -23.47 -21.15
CA ARG A 445 7.08 -24.43 -21.39
C ARG A 445 6.41 -24.87 -20.07
N PRO A 446 5.08 -25.07 -20.04
CA PRO A 446 4.38 -25.68 -18.92
C PRO A 446 4.96 -27.06 -18.55
N GLY A 447 5.31 -27.24 -17.27
CA GLY A 447 5.85 -28.50 -16.72
C GLY A 447 7.37 -28.53 -16.48
N VAL A 448 8.15 -27.57 -16.99
CA VAL A 448 9.61 -27.50 -16.73
C VAL A 448 9.91 -27.23 -15.25
N LEU A 449 9.15 -26.32 -14.65
CA LEU A 449 9.30 -25.92 -13.24
C LEU A 449 8.34 -26.69 -12.31
N TRP A 450 8.01 -27.94 -12.61
CA TRP A 450 7.06 -28.74 -11.82
C TRP A 450 7.50 -28.95 -10.36
N PHE A 451 8.80 -28.89 -10.09
CA PHE A 451 9.36 -29.07 -8.75
C PHE A 451 9.32 -27.80 -7.88
N LEU A 452 9.13 -26.62 -8.49
CA LEU A 452 8.98 -25.35 -7.78
C LEU A 452 7.50 -25.07 -7.59
N ARG A 453 7.11 -24.66 -6.38
CA ARG A 453 5.72 -24.29 -6.07
C ARG A 453 5.38 -22.94 -6.72
N ASN A 454 4.16 -22.79 -7.25
CA ASN A 454 3.67 -21.49 -7.68
C ASN A 454 3.13 -20.75 -6.44
N LEU A 455 3.77 -19.65 -6.05
CA LEU A 455 3.38 -18.87 -4.87
C LEU A 455 2.22 -17.90 -5.15
N ASN A 456 1.85 -17.70 -6.42
CA ASN A 456 0.86 -16.71 -6.86
C ASN A 456 -0.32 -17.36 -7.59
N ASP A 457 -0.63 -18.61 -7.24
CA ASP A 457 -1.83 -19.30 -7.73
C ASP A 457 -3.06 -18.74 -6.97
N PRO A 458 -4.09 -18.20 -7.64
CA PRO A 458 -5.25 -17.59 -6.96
C PRO A 458 -6.02 -18.57 -6.06
N ASP A 459 -5.92 -19.88 -6.32
CA ASP A 459 -6.54 -20.94 -5.50
C ASP A 459 -5.65 -21.33 -4.29
N PHE A 460 -4.43 -20.78 -4.19
CA PHE A 460 -3.48 -21.09 -3.13
C PHE A 460 -3.61 -20.12 -1.95
N ASN A 461 -4.29 -20.57 -0.90
CA ASN A 461 -4.28 -19.91 0.39
C ASN A 461 -3.25 -20.58 1.32
N PRO A 462 -2.09 -19.96 1.61
CA PRO A 462 -1.01 -20.59 2.38
C PRO A 462 -1.46 -21.02 3.78
N VAL A 463 -2.35 -20.25 4.40
CA VAL A 463 -2.84 -20.51 5.75
C VAL A 463 -3.86 -21.64 5.77
N GLN A 464 -4.71 -21.77 4.75
CA GLN A 464 -5.60 -22.93 4.61
C GLN A 464 -4.77 -24.22 4.48
N GLU A 465 -3.68 -24.17 3.72
CA GLU A 465 -2.77 -25.31 3.62
C GLU A 465 -2.11 -25.67 4.96
N MET A 466 -1.68 -24.66 5.76
CA MET A 466 -1.15 -24.85 7.11
C MET A 466 -2.17 -25.46 8.08
N ILE A 467 -3.47 -25.20 7.89
CA ILE A 467 -4.55 -25.78 8.70
C ILE A 467 -4.71 -27.27 8.38
N HIS A 468 -4.85 -27.62 7.10
CA HIS A 468 -5.21 -28.99 6.68
C HIS A 468 -4.05 -29.98 6.67
N LEU A 469 -2.82 -29.58 6.30
CA LEU A 469 -1.71 -30.52 6.16
C LEU A 469 -1.03 -30.85 7.51
N PRO A 470 -0.57 -32.09 7.73
CA PRO A 470 0.17 -32.45 8.94
C PRO A 470 1.58 -31.83 8.97
N ILE A 471 2.09 -31.56 10.17
CA ILE A 471 3.38 -30.86 10.41
C ILE A 471 4.55 -31.52 9.66
N TYR A 472 4.60 -32.86 9.58
CA TYR A 472 5.70 -33.54 8.89
C TYR A 472 5.79 -33.20 7.39
N ARG A 473 4.66 -32.92 6.73
CA ARG A 473 4.66 -32.52 5.31
C ARG A 473 5.25 -31.12 5.16
N HIS A 474 4.91 -30.19 6.06
CA HIS A 474 5.50 -28.86 6.10
C HIS A 474 7.00 -28.93 6.36
N LEU A 475 7.45 -29.71 7.35
CA LEU A 475 8.86 -29.86 7.66
C LEU A 475 9.65 -30.44 6.47
N ARG A 476 9.14 -31.49 5.82
CA ARG A 476 9.75 -32.06 4.60
C ARG A 476 9.87 -31.02 3.48
N ARG A 477 8.84 -30.21 3.28
CA ARG A 477 8.83 -29.13 2.27
C ARG A 477 9.79 -28.00 2.62
N LEU A 478 9.86 -27.60 3.89
CA LEU A 478 10.81 -26.62 4.38
C LEU A 478 12.24 -27.07 4.11
N ILE A 479 12.58 -28.31 4.46
CA ILE A 479 13.92 -28.88 4.19
C ILE A 479 14.23 -28.86 2.69
N LEU A 480 13.29 -29.31 1.85
CA LEU A 480 13.46 -29.28 0.40
C LEU A 480 13.66 -27.85 -0.13
N SER A 481 12.91 -26.88 0.39
CA SER A 481 13.08 -25.48 0.02
C SER A 481 14.46 -24.96 0.43
N VAL A 482 14.90 -25.16 1.68
CA VAL A 482 16.23 -24.71 2.15
C VAL A 482 17.34 -25.28 1.29
N VAL A 483 17.25 -26.57 0.90
CA VAL A 483 18.25 -27.20 0.02
C VAL A 483 18.22 -26.59 -1.38
N VAL A 484 17.04 -26.40 -1.98
CA VAL A 484 16.92 -25.79 -3.33
C VAL A 484 17.45 -24.36 -3.32
N PHE A 485 16.96 -23.51 -2.42
CA PHE A 485 17.38 -22.12 -2.31
C PHE A 485 18.88 -22.00 -2.00
N GLY A 486 19.40 -22.81 -1.08
CA GLY A 486 20.83 -22.83 -0.77
C GLY A 486 21.69 -23.27 -1.97
N SER A 487 21.31 -24.34 -2.66
CA SER A 487 22.05 -24.83 -3.84
C SER A 487 22.11 -23.79 -4.97
N ILE A 488 21.04 -23.03 -5.17
CA ILE A 488 20.98 -21.94 -6.14
C ILE A 488 21.93 -20.80 -5.72
N VAL A 489 21.95 -20.41 -4.44
CA VAL A 489 22.87 -19.40 -3.92
C VAL A 489 24.33 -19.82 -4.14
N LEU A 490 24.69 -21.07 -3.85
CA LEU A 490 26.05 -21.56 -4.11
C LEU A 490 26.42 -21.51 -5.61
N LEU A 491 25.49 -21.88 -6.48
CA LEU A 491 25.72 -21.89 -7.93
C LEU A 491 25.75 -20.48 -8.55
N MET A 492 24.95 -19.55 -8.04
CA MET A 492 24.82 -18.20 -8.60
C MET A 492 25.78 -17.18 -7.99
N LEU A 493 26.22 -17.37 -6.74
CA LEU A 493 27.09 -16.43 -6.05
C LEU A 493 28.45 -17.03 -5.72
N TRP A 494 28.49 -18.07 -4.89
CA TRP A 494 29.76 -18.60 -4.37
C TRP A 494 30.68 -19.11 -5.48
N LEU A 495 30.14 -19.91 -6.40
CA LEU A 495 30.90 -20.50 -7.50
C LEU A 495 31.45 -19.41 -8.45
N PRO A 496 30.65 -18.45 -8.97
CA PRO A 496 31.18 -17.32 -9.74
C PRO A 496 32.22 -16.50 -9.00
N ILE A 497 32.01 -16.13 -7.74
CA ILE A 497 32.97 -15.33 -6.95
C ILE A 497 34.33 -16.05 -6.87
N ARG A 498 34.32 -17.36 -6.58
CA ARG A 498 35.54 -18.17 -6.50
C ARG A 498 36.24 -18.30 -7.85
N THR A 499 35.49 -18.44 -8.95
CA THR A 499 36.06 -18.44 -10.30
C THR A 499 36.64 -17.07 -10.69
N ILE A 500 36.00 -15.97 -10.32
CA ILE A 500 36.51 -14.61 -10.57
C ILE A 500 37.81 -14.38 -9.80
N LYS A 501 37.88 -14.78 -8.53
CA LYS A 501 39.10 -14.69 -7.73
C LYS A 501 40.26 -15.48 -8.35
N PHE A 502 39.97 -16.62 -8.97
CA PHE A 502 40.96 -17.43 -9.66
C PHE A 502 41.41 -16.83 -11.00
N ILE A 503 40.48 -16.34 -11.82
CA ILE A 503 40.76 -15.82 -13.18
C ILE A 503 41.28 -14.38 -13.14
N LEU A 504 40.74 -13.54 -12.26
CA LEU A 504 40.99 -12.11 -12.13
C LEU A 504 41.27 -11.73 -10.66
N PRO A 505 42.44 -12.08 -10.10
CA PRO A 505 42.76 -11.83 -8.70
C PRO A 505 42.81 -10.34 -8.33
N ALA A 506 42.96 -9.44 -9.30
CA ALA A 506 42.94 -7.99 -9.09
C ALA A 506 41.53 -7.37 -9.13
N PHE A 507 40.49 -8.14 -9.46
CA PHE A 507 39.12 -7.63 -9.60
C PHE A 507 38.37 -7.57 -8.26
N LEU A 508 38.60 -8.56 -7.40
CA LEU A 508 38.12 -8.59 -6.01
C LEU A 508 39.22 -8.08 -5.07
N PRO A 509 38.87 -7.51 -3.90
CA PRO A 509 37.53 -7.40 -3.31
C PRO A 509 36.71 -6.22 -3.84
N TYR A 510 35.40 -6.29 -3.64
CA TYR A 510 34.52 -5.15 -3.83
C TYR A 510 34.71 -4.16 -2.67
N ASN A 511 35.14 -2.94 -2.99
CA ASN A 511 35.29 -1.88 -2.01
C ASN A 511 33.89 -1.37 -1.58
N VAL A 512 33.37 -1.94 -0.50
CA VAL A 512 32.25 -1.37 0.27
C VAL A 512 32.85 -0.60 1.42
N MET A 513 33.24 0.64 1.16
CA MET A 513 33.68 1.56 2.21
C MET A 513 32.44 2.05 2.96
N LEU A 514 31.97 1.29 3.93
CA LEU A 514 31.09 1.82 4.98
C LEU A 514 31.99 2.64 5.92
N TYR A 515 32.27 3.90 5.56
CA TYR A 515 32.92 4.80 6.50
C TYR A 515 31.95 5.03 7.67
N SER A 516 32.23 4.42 8.82
CA SER A 516 31.49 4.64 10.07
C SER A 516 31.54 6.10 10.55
N ASP A 517 32.46 6.90 10.00
CA ASP A 517 32.62 8.34 10.26
C ASP A 517 32.14 9.23 9.09
N ALA A 518 31.60 8.66 8.01
CA ALA A 518 31.04 9.46 6.91
C ALA A 518 29.68 10.02 7.34
N PRO A 519 29.43 11.33 7.16
CA PRO A 519 28.19 11.95 7.57
C PRO A 519 27.00 11.32 6.85
N VAL A 520 25.81 11.44 7.47
CA VAL A 520 24.44 11.09 7.01
C VAL A 520 24.18 11.32 5.51
N SER A 521 25.00 12.16 4.85
CA SER A 521 25.03 12.42 3.41
C SER A 521 25.35 11.22 2.50
N GLU A 522 26.19 10.24 2.88
CA GLU A 522 26.45 9.09 1.97
C GLU A 522 25.25 8.14 1.90
N LEU A 523 24.56 7.93 3.03
CA LEU A 523 23.30 7.17 3.11
C LEU A 523 22.20 7.80 2.23
N SER A 524 22.20 9.13 2.08
CA SER A 524 21.22 9.84 1.27
C SER A 524 21.33 9.52 -0.24
N LEU A 525 22.53 9.22 -0.74
CA LEU A 525 22.75 8.89 -2.14
C LEU A 525 22.39 7.43 -2.44
N GLU A 526 22.66 6.52 -1.50
CA GLU A 526 22.19 5.12 -1.57
C GLU A 526 20.66 5.05 -1.50
N LEU A 527 20.02 5.83 -0.62
CA LEU A 527 18.56 5.94 -0.53
C LEU A 527 17.96 6.59 -1.78
N LEU A 528 18.63 7.58 -2.40
CA LEU A 528 18.18 8.18 -3.66
C LEU A 528 18.23 7.17 -4.82
N LEU A 529 19.30 6.38 -4.92
CA LEU A 529 19.40 5.30 -5.90
C LEU A 529 18.27 4.28 -5.71
N LEU A 530 18.00 3.88 -4.47
CA LEU A 530 17.03 2.84 -4.14
C LEU A 530 15.57 3.32 -4.17
N GLN A 531 15.28 4.59 -3.87
CA GLN A 531 13.91 5.12 -3.76
C GLN A 531 13.43 5.96 -4.95
N VAL A 532 14.35 6.47 -5.77
CA VAL A 532 14.00 7.31 -6.93
C VAL A 532 14.36 6.59 -8.22
N VAL A 533 15.58 6.07 -8.32
CA VAL A 533 16.05 5.49 -9.58
C VAL A 533 15.51 4.08 -9.79
N LEU A 534 15.60 3.21 -8.76
CA LEU A 534 15.16 1.83 -8.86
C LEU A 534 13.64 1.67 -9.12
N PRO A 535 12.73 2.39 -8.43
CA PRO A 535 11.30 2.29 -8.70
C PRO A 535 10.92 2.89 -10.05
N ALA A 536 11.51 4.03 -10.45
CA ALA A 536 11.25 4.62 -11.77
C ALA A 536 11.59 3.69 -12.95
N LEU A 537 12.52 2.75 -12.74
CA LEU A 537 12.85 1.70 -13.71
C LEU A 537 11.89 0.52 -13.62
N LEU A 538 11.59 0.04 -12.42
CA LEU A 538 10.74 -1.14 -12.23
C LEU A 538 9.25 -0.87 -12.50
N GLU A 539 8.80 0.37 -12.30
CA GLU A 539 7.38 0.78 -12.35
C GLU A 539 6.93 1.19 -13.77
N GLN A 540 7.85 1.33 -14.73
CA GLN A 540 7.45 1.39 -16.14
C GLN A 540 7.08 -0.02 -16.60
N GLY A 541 5.80 -0.32 -16.82
CA GLY A 541 5.31 -1.64 -17.27
C GLY A 541 6.03 -2.24 -18.49
N HIS A 542 6.78 -1.43 -19.26
CA HIS A 542 7.70 -1.90 -20.30
C HIS A 542 8.92 -2.68 -19.80
N THR A 543 9.40 -2.49 -18.56
CA THR A 543 10.58 -3.21 -18.05
C THR A 543 10.30 -4.65 -17.73
N ARG A 544 9.09 -5.00 -17.23
CA ARG A 544 8.65 -6.39 -17.11
C ARG A 544 8.60 -7.08 -18.47
N GLN A 545 8.01 -6.44 -19.48
CA GLN A 545 7.97 -6.97 -20.86
C GLN A 545 9.37 -7.13 -21.45
N TRP A 546 10.27 -6.17 -21.20
CA TRP A 546 11.65 -6.23 -21.67
C TRP A 546 12.46 -7.31 -20.95
N LEU A 547 12.29 -7.43 -19.64
CA LEU A 547 12.91 -8.49 -18.84
C LEU A 547 12.44 -9.87 -19.30
N LYS A 548 11.14 -10.01 -19.60
CA LYS A 548 10.60 -11.22 -20.26
C LYS A 548 11.26 -11.48 -21.60
N GLY A 549 11.42 -10.45 -22.43
CA GLY A 549 12.14 -10.53 -23.70
C GLY A 549 13.60 -10.96 -23.55
N LEU A 550 14.31 -10.40 -22.56
CA LEU A 550 15.71 -10.76 -22.25
C LEU A 550 15.83 -12.18 -21.74
N VAL A 551 14.96 -12.59 -20.80
CA VAL A 551 14.91 -13.96 -20.30
C VAL A 551 14.60 -14.92 -21.45
N ARG A 552 13.66 -14.59 -22.35
CA ARG A 552 13.37 -15.40 -23.55
C ARG A 552 14.55 -15.50 -24.50
N ALA A 553 15.23 -14.38 -24.78
CA ALA A 553 16.43 -14.38 -25.61
C ALA A 553 17.54 -15.24 -24.98
N TRP A 554 17.69 -15.16 -23.65
CA TRP A 554 18.63 -15.99 -22.89
C TRP A 554 18.25 -17.48 -22.95
N THR A 555 16.98 -17.84 -22.73
CA THR A 555 16.53 -19.25 -22.78
C THR A 555 16.67 -19.83 -24.18
N VAL A 556 16.42 -19.04 -25.23
CA VAL A 556 16.62 -19.46 -26.62
C VAL A 556 18.11 -19.65 -26.92
N THR A 557 18.94 -18.67 -26.55
CA THR A 557 20.40 -18.74 -26.79
C THR A 557 21.03 -19.89 -26.02
N ALA A 558 20.68 -20.06 -24.75
CA ALA A 558 21.10 -21.18 -23.92
C ALA A 558 20.53 -22.51 -24.43
N GLY A 559 19.27 -22.53 -24.88
CA GLY A 559 18.60 -23.66 -25.49
C GLY A 559 19.33 -24.18 -26.73
N TYR A 560 19.76 -23.29 -27.63
CA TYR A 560 20.57 -23.66 -28.80
C TYR A 560 22.02 -24.04 -28.44
N LEU A 561 22.66 -23.35 -27.50
CA LEU A 561 24.04 -23.65 -27.06
C LEU A 561 24.16 -24.97 -26.28
N LEU A 562 23.09 -25.38 -25.62
CA LEU A 562 23.01 -26.57 -24.76
C LEU A 562 22.13 -27.68 -25.33
N ASP A 563 21.57 -27.49 -26.54
CA ASP A 563 20.63 -28.42 -27.19
C ASP A 563 19.39 -28.76 -26.34
N LEU A 564 18.98 -27.81 -25.50
CA LEU A 564 17.84 -27.87 -24.59
C LEU A 564 16.57 -27.20 -25.15
N HIS A 565 16.60 -26.78 -26.43
CA HIS A 565 15.55 -25.98 -27.05
C HIS A 565 14.16 -26.67 -26.96
N SER A 566 14.08 -27.93 -27.39
CA SER A 566 12.85 -28.74 -27.33
C SER A 566 12.31 -28.92 -25.89
N TYR A 567 13.20 -29.05 -24.90
CA TYR A 567 12.80 -29.20 -23.49
C TYR A 567 12.29 -27.91 -22.86
N LEU A 568 12.98 -26.78 -23.08
CA LEU A 568 12.69 -25.50 -22.43
C LEU A 568 11.56 -24.73 -23.11
N LEU A 569 11.49 -24.76 -24.44
CA LEU A 569 10.58 -23.93 -25.26
C LEU A 569 9.52 -24.77 -26.00
N GLY A 570 9.69 -26.09 -26.10
CA GLY A 570 8.88 -26.95 -26.96
C GLY A 570 9.36 -26.91 -28.41
N ASP A 571 9.03 -27.94 -29.18
CA ASP A 571 9.21 -27.91 -30.63
C ASP A 571 8.11 -27.02 -31.20
N GLN A 572 8.53 -25.92 -31.82
CA GLN A 572 7.64 -25.08 -32.61
C GLN A 572 7.37 -25.87 -33.89
N GLU A 573 6.32 -26.71 -33.89
CA GLU A 573 5.86 -27.35 -35.12
C GLU A 573 5.62 -26.25 -36.16
N GLU A 574 6.40 -26.29 -37.23
CA GLU A 574 6.16 -25.62 -38.49
C GLU A 574 4.81 -26.12 -39.04
N ASN A 575 3.70 -25.57 -38.54
CA ASN A 575 2.39 -25.70 -39.17
C ASN A 575 2.22 -24.64 -40.29
N ASP A 576 3.25 -24.50 -41.13
CA ASP A 576 3.17 -23.71 -42.37
C ASP A 576 2.75 -24.58 -43.58
N ASP A 577 2.60 -25.91 -43.43
CA ASP A 577 2.14 -26.81 -44.52
C ASP A 577 0.67 -27.28 -44.40
N ASP A 578 -0.04 -26.98 -43.31
CA ASP A 578 -1.48 -27.28 -43.16
C ASP A 578 -2.39 -26.06 -43.41
N ALA A 579 -1.85 -24.97 -43.97
CA ALA A 579 -2.62 -23.76 -44.29
C ALA A 579 -3.44 -23.85 -45.59
N ASP A 580 -3.18 -24.84 -46.47
CA ASP A 580 -3.85 -24.94 -47.78
C ASP A 580 -5.00 -25.97 -47.84
N GLN A 581 -5.38 -26.60 -46.73
CA GLN A 581 -6.47 -27.59 -46.72
C GLN A 581 -7.62 -27.29 -45.76
N GLN A 582 -7.62 -26.11 -45.14
CA GLN A 582 -8.65 -25.71 -44.18
C GLN A 582 -9.40 -24.42 -44.54
N ASP A 583 -9.29 -23.96 -45.79
CA ASP A 583 -9.90 -22.70 -46.24
C ASP A 583 -11.34 -22.85 -46.79
N ASN A 584 -12.00 -24.00 -46.58
CA ASN A 584 -13.36 -24.23 -47.09
C ASN A 584 -14.44 -24.54 -46.05
N ASN A 585 -14.15 -24.50 -44.74
CA ASN A 585 -15.13 -24.94 -43.74
C ASN A 585 -15.38 -24.01 -42.53
N ASN A 586 -14.91 -22.75 -42.53
CA ASN A 586 -15.18 -21.85 -41.39
C ASN A 586 -15.62 -20.44 -41.81
N LEU A 587 -16.80 -20.34 -42.43
CA LEU A 587 -17.48 -19.04 -42.60
C LEU A 587 -18.41 -18.68 -41.41
N GLN A 588 -18.30 -19.34 -40.26
CA GLN A 588 -19.24 -19.11 -39.16
C GLN A 588 -18.54 -19.13 -37.80
N GLY A 589 -18.01 -17.96 -37.40
CA GLY A 589 -17.39 -17.78 -36.09
C GLY A 589 -16.54 -16.53 -35.96
N ARG A 590 -16.92 -15.42 -36.61
CA ARG A 590 -16.18 -14.15 -36.51
C ARG A 590 -16.83 -13.25 -35.46
N ASN A 591 -16.55 -13.53 -34.19
CA ASN A 591 -16.52 -12.55 -33.10
C ASN A 591 -16.07 -13.24 -31.80
N ASN A 592 -14.75 -13.28 -31.59
CA ASN A 592 -14.14 -13.25 -30.26
C ASN A 592 -12.69 -12.80 -30.45
N ASN A 593 -12.45 -11.51 -30.27
CA ASN A 593 -11.11 -10.97 -30.10
C ASN A 593 -10.62 -11.35 -28.70
N ALA A 594 -10.05 -12.54 -28.57
CA ALA A 594 -9.17 -12.90 -27.46
C ALA A 594 -7.72 -12.87 -27.95
N ILE A 595 -6.94 -12.00 -27.33
CA ILE A 595 -5.47 -11.92 -27.42
C ILE A 595 -4.90 -13.27 -26.95
N PRO A 596 -3.79 -13.78 -27.51
CA PRO A 596 -3.34 -15.17 -27.26
C PRO A 596 -2.77 -15.37 -25.85
N ASP A 597 -3.64 -15.64 -24.88
CA ASP A 597 -3.32 -15.98 -23.47
C ASP A 597 -3.32 -17.50 -23.19
N GLY A 598 -3.18 -18.32 -24.24
CA GLY A 598 -3.33 -19.78 -24.17
C GLY A 598 -2.32 -20.52 -23.28
N LEU A 599 -1.13 -19.95 -23.04
CA LEU A 599 -0.09 -20.64 -22.25
C LEU A 599 -0.34 -20.59 -20.73
N HIS A 600 -0.99 -19.52 -20.25
CA HIS A 600 -1.33 -19.35 -18.84
C HIS A 600 -2.53 -20.23 -18.46
N ALA A 601 -3.57 -20.23 -19.30
CA ALA A 601 -4.72 -21.12 -19.18
C ALA A 601 -4.33 -22.61 -19.28
N ALA A 602 -3.38 -22.95 -20.18
CA ALA A 602 -2.83 -24.31 -20.27
C ALA A 602 -2.03 -24.72 -19.03
N HIS A 603 -1.25 -23.80 -18.43
CA HIS A 603 -0.55 -24.04 -17.16
C HIS A 603 -1.53 -24.33 -16.02
N GLN A 604 -2.66 -23.61 -15.97
CA GLN A 604 -3.67 -23.77 -14.94
C GLN A 604 -4.50 -25.05 -15.13
N ALA A 605 -4.78 -25.44 -16.37
CA ALA A 605 -5.47 -26.69 -16.69
C ALA A 605 -4.65 -27.96 -16.38
N ILE A 606 -3.31 -27.91 -16.56
CA ILE A 606 -2.42 -29.05 -16.30
C ILE A 606 -2.19 -29.25 -14.80
N LEU A 607 -2.21 -28.18 -13.98
CA LEU A 607 -2.04 -28.26 -12.53
C LEU A 607 -3.23 -28.91 -11.80
N GLN A 608 -4.45 -28.81 -12.37
CA GLN A 608 -5.63 -29.50 -11.83
C GLN A 608 -5.55 -31.03 -11.99
N GLN A 609 -4.69 -31.54 -12.87
CA GLN A 609 -4.39 -32.96 -12.98
C GLN A 609 -3.18 -33.31 -12.11
N GLY A 610 -3.41 -33.62 -10.83
CA GLY A 610 -2.39 -34.00 -9.85
C GLY A 610 -1.71 -35.35 -10.10
N GLY A 611 -1.00 -35.49 -11.22
CA GLY A 611 -0.20 -36.67 -11.55
C GLY A 611 1.13 -36.30 -12.22
N PRO A 612 2.20 -37.12 -12.06
CA PRO A 612 3.45 -36.89 -12.76
C PRO A 612 3.22 -37.01 -14.27
N VAL A 613 3.46 -35.92 -14.99
CA VAL A 613 3.56 -35.96 -16.46
C VAL A 613 4.61 -37.00 -16.84
N GLY A 614 4.23 -37.93 -17.72
CA GLY A 614 5.05 -39.08 -18.11
C GLY A 614 6.46 -38.65 -18.52
N PHE A 615 7.44 -39.44 -18.08
CA PHE A 615 8.86 -39.23 -18.39
C PHE A 615 9.09 -39.21 -19.91
N GLN A 616 9.34 -38.03 -20.47
CA GLN A 616 9.82 -37.89 -21.84
C GLN A 616 11.34 -38.09 -21.84
N PRO A 617 11.89 -39.02 -22.66
CA PRO A 617 13.32 -39.26 -22.71
C PRO A 617 14.06 -38.01 -23.21
N TYR A 618 15.06 -37.56 -22.46
CA TYR A 618 15.90 -36.41 -22.81
C TYR A 618 17.36 -36.85 -22.97
N HIS A 619 18.05 -36.33 -23.98
CA HIS A 619 19.44 -36.64 -24.27
C HIS A 619 20.36 -35.65 -23.55
N GLN A 620 21.19 -36.12 -22.61
CA GLN A 620 22.05 -35.25 -21.81
C GLN A 620 23.40 -35.00 -22.50
N PRO A 621 23.79 -33.75 -22.80
CA PRO A 621 25.10 -33.47 -23.38
C PRO A 621 26.21 -33.37 -22.31
N ILE A 622 27.38 -33.89 -22.66
CA ILE A 622 28.60 -33.80 -21.84
C ILE A 622 29.15 -32.36 -21.93
N LYS A 623 29.44 -31.74 -20.77
CA LYS A 623 29.85 -30.33 -20.50
C LYS A 623 28.73 -29.32 -20.15
N PHE A 624 27.70 -29.77 -19.43
CA PHE A 624 26.62 -28.93 -18.88
C PHE A 624 27.11 -27.85 -17.88
N THR A 625 28.01 -28.20 -16.96
CA THR A 625 28.47 -27.31 -15.88
C THR A 625 29.34 -26.15 -16.37
N PHE A 626 30.24 -26.38 -17.33
CA PHE A 626 31.23 -25.37 -17.74
C PHE A 626 30.62 -24.19 -18.52
N LYS A 627 29.56 -24.44 -19.30
CA LYS A 627 28.88 -23.42 -20.12
C LYS A 627 27.97 -22.49 -19.29
N TYR A 628 27.25 -23.04 -18.31
CA TYR A 628 26.46 -22.25 -17.36
C TYR A 628 27.34 -21.29 -16.55
N ILE A 629 28.51 -21.78 -16.10
CA ILE A 629 29.50 -21.00 -15.35
C ILE A 629 30.03 -19.83 -16.19
N SER A 630 30.41 -20.06 -17.45
CA SER A 630 30.93 -18.99 -18.32
C SER A 630 29.91 -17.87 -18.55
N MET A 631 28.61 -18.16 -18.59
CA MET A 631 27.57 -17.15 -18.84
C MET A 631 27.15 -16.40 -17.55
N CYS A 632 27.04 -17.09 -16.41
CA CYS A 632 26.86 -16.42 -15.11
C CYS A 632 28.04 -15.48 -14.80
N LEU A 633 29.26 -15.91 -15.16
CA LEU A 633 30.46 -15.08 -15.05
C LEU A 633 30.32 -13.79 -15.88
N VAL A 634 29.82 -13.87 -17.12
CA VAL A 634 29.61 -12.68 -17.98
C VAL A 634 28.56 -11.74 -17.37
N CYS A 635 27.42 -12.27 -16.88
CA CYS A 635 26.39 -11.42 -16.27
C CYS A 635 26.84 -10.69 -15.01
N LEU A 636 27.73 -11.29 -14.21
CA LEU A 636 28.26 -10.67 -12.98
C LEU A 636 29.46 -9.75 -13.24
N THR A 637 30.32 -10.09 -14.22
CA THR A 637 31.57 -9.35 -14.48
C THR A 637 31.38 -8.20 -15.46
N LEU A 638 30.51 -8.33 -16.47
CA LEU A 638 30.38 -7.36 -17.55
C LEU A 638 29.81 -6.00 -17.07
N PRO A 639 28.75 -5.95 -16.22
CA PRO A 639 28.28 -4.69 -15.65
C PRO A 639 29.34 -4.03 -14.78
N VAL A 640 29.95 -4.75 -13.84
CA VAL A 640 30.95 -4.17 -12.93
C VAL A 640 32.21 -3.71 -13.69
N PHE A 641 32.65 -4.46 -14.71
CA PHE A 641 33.78 -4.06 -15.55
C PHE A 641 33.47 -2.81 -16.39
N ALA A 642 32.31 -2.76 -17.06
CA ALA A 642 31.86 -1.59 -17.81
C ALA A 642 31.72 -0.36 -16.89
N GLY A 643 31.21 -0.58 -15.68
CA GLY A 643 31.08 0.42 -14.64
C GLY A 643 32.40 0.98 -14.14
N ARG A 644 33.37 0.11 -13.80
CA ARG A 644 34.73 0.52 -13.40
C ARG A 644 35.44 1.25 -14.52
N TYR A 645 35.32 0.80 -15.77
CA TYR A 645 35.89 1.48 -16.92
C TYR A 645 35.31 2.89 -17.09
N LEU A 646 33.99 3.02 -17.07
CA LEU A 646 33.33 4.32 -17.22
C LEU A 646 33.66 5.27 -16.06
N MET A 647 33.67 4.78 -14.82
CA MET A 647 34.02 5.58 -13.66
C MET A 647 35.50 5.97 -13.66
N SER A 648 36.40 5.09 -14.12
CA SER A 648 37.83 5.42 -14.25
C SER A 648 38.11 6.58 -15.21
N LEU A 649 37.26 6.76 -16.25
CA LEU A 649 37.33 7.90 -17.16
C LEU A 649 36.95 9.22 -16.48
N TRP A 650 36.11 9.19 -15.45
CA TRP A 650 35.57 10.39 -14.81
C TRP A 650 36.29 10.77 -13.51
N THR A 651 36.65 9.78 -12.67
CA THR A 651 37.24 10.01 -11.34
C THR A 651 38.72 9.59 -11.24
N GLY A 652 39.34 9.16 -12.33
CA GLY A 652 40.73 8.69 -12.33
C GLY A 652 40.93 7.44 -11.48
N SER A 653 41.97 7.41 -10.65
CA SER A 653 42.35 6.26 -9.80
C SER A 653 41.70 6.24 -8.40
N ALA A 654 40.69 7.08 -8.15
CA ALA A 654 39.99 7.07 -6.86
C ALA A 654 39.15 5.80 -6.69
N LYS A 655 39.22 5.18 -5.50
CA LYS A 655 38.40 4.01 -5.16
C LYS A 655 36.96 4.48 -4.87
N ILE A 656 36.04 4.22 -5.79
CA ILE A 656 34.61 4.50 -5.63
C ILE A 656 33.90 3.27 -5.05
N HIS A 657 32.80 3.49 -4.34
CA HIS A 657 31.90 2.43 -3.89
C HIS A 657 31.46 1.56 -5.07
N GLU A 658 31.65 0.25 -4.96
CA GLU A 658 31.38 -0.69 -6.07
C GLU A 658 29.89 -0.84 -6.40
N LEU A 659 28.99 -0.42 -5.49
CA LEU A 659 27.57 -0.32 -5.80
C LEU A 659 27.31 0.69 -6.93
N TYR A 660 28.04 1.82 -6.93
CA TYR A 660 27.90 2.85 -7.95
C TYR A 660 28.50 2.41 -9.29
N THR A 661 29.64 1.70 -9.26
CA THR A 661 30.24 1.14 -10.49
C THR A 661 29.31 0.07 -11.07
N ALA A 662 28.80 -0.86 -10.26
CA ALA A 662 27.88 -1.91 -10.69
C ALA A 662 26.57 -1.35 -11.28
N ALA A 663 25.94 -0.39 -10.59
CA ALA A 663 24.73 0.25 -11.06
C ALA A 663 24.98 1.01 -12.39
N CYS A 664 26.01 1.84 -12.44
CA CYS A 664 26.40 2.58 -13.64
C CYS A 664 26.67 1.65 -14.83
N GLY A 665 27.41 0.58 -14.61
CA GLY A 665 27.70 -0.41 -15.63
C GLY A 665 26.47 -1.17 -16.10
N LEU A 666 25.55 -1.53 -15.20
CA LEU A 666 24.25 -2.12 -15.56
C LEU A 666 23.44 -1.16 -16.43
N TYR A 667 23.42 0.16 -16.13
CA TYR A 667 22.76 1.16 -16.96
C TYR A 667 23.35 1.25 -18.36
N VAL A 668 24.67 1.30 -18.47
CA VAL A 668 25.36 1.34 -19.76
C VAL A 668 25.03 0.11 -20.59
N CYS A 669 25.05 -1.07 -19.96
CA CYS A 669 24.69 -2.32 -20.62
C CYS A 669 23.23 -2.31 -21.08
N TRP A 670 22.30 -1.90 -20.20
CA TRP A 670 20.87 -1.82 -20.50
C TRP A 670 20.58 -0.86 -21.65
N LEU A 671 21.13 0.36 -21.60
CA LEU A 671 20.99 1.37 -22.66
C LEU A 671 21.60 0.88 -23.97
N SER A 672 22.75 0.21 -23.93
CA SER A 672 23.41 -0.33 -25.13
C SER A 672 22.57 -1.42 -25.77
N ILE A 673 22.04 -2.37 -24.99
CA ILE A 673 21.15 -3.43 -25.50
C ILE A 673 19.87 -2.82 -26.07
N ARG A 674 19.29 -1.82 -25.39
CA ARG A 674 18.11 -1.11 -25.89
C ARG A 674 18.38 -0.33 -27.18
N ALA A 675 19.53 0.33 -27.27
CA ALA A 675 19.93 1.04 -28.49
C ALA A 675 20.13 0.06 -29.65
N ILE A 676 20.80 -1.07 -29.42
CA ILE A 676 21.04 -2.12 -30.43
C ILE A 676 19.71 -2.72 -30.90
N THR A 677 18.80 -3.10 -29.99
CA THR A 677 17.49 -3.67 -30.36
C THR A 677 16.64 -2.69 -31.17
N VAL A 678 16.63 -1.40 -30.79
CA VAL A 678 15.94 -0.36 -31.56
C VAL A 678 16.58 -0.15 -32.93
N LEU A 679 17.91 -0.11 -33.01
CA LEU A 679 18.64 0.01 -34.27
C LEU A 679 18.36 -1.17 -35.20
N LEU A 680 18.36 -2.40 -34.68
CA LEU A 680 18.03 -3.61 -35.45
C LEU A 680 16.57 -3.62 -35.93
N ALA A 681 15.63 -3.10 -35.13
CA ALA A 681 14.23 -2.96 -35.54
C ALA A 681 14.02 -1.86 -36.61
N TRP A 682 14.86 -0.82 -36.61
CA TRP A 682 14.78 0.30 -37.55
C TRP A 682 15.50 0.03 -38.87
N MET A 683 16.56 -0.79 -38.85
CA MET A 683 17.33 -1.22 -40.03
C MET A 683 16.48 -1.70 -41.22
N PRO A 684 15.44 -2.56 -41.06
CA PRO A 684 14.63 -3.03 -42.18
C PRO A 684 13.64 -1.99 -42.74
N GLN A 685 13.37 -0.88 -42.04
CA GLN A 685 12.36 0.12 -42.44
C GLN A 685 12.92 1.20 -43.41
N GLY A 686 14.22 1.15 -43.73
CA GLY A 686 14.86 2.03 -44.70
C GLY A 686 15.34 3.39 -44.12
N ARG A 687 16.43 3.92 -44.68
CA ARG A 687 17.19 5.07 -44.14
C ARG A 687 16.38 6.36 -43.94
N ARG A 688 15.35 6.61 -44.76
CA ARG A 688 14.50 7.82 -44.67
C ARG A 688 13.60 7.79 -43.43
N VAL A 689 13.02 6.64 -43.10
CA VAL A 689 12.17 6.46 -41.91
C VAL A 689 13.02 6.57 -40.64
N ILE A 690 14.25 6.04 -40.67
CA ILE A 690 15.23 6.18 -39.58
C ILE A 690 15.55 7.66 -39.32
N LEU A 691 15.83 8.45 -40.36
CA LEU A 691 16.12 9.88 -40.21
C LEU A 691 14.96 10.66 -39.58
N LEU A 692 13.72 10.40 -40.01
CA LEU A 692 12.52 11.02 -39.43
C LEU A 692 12.34 10.62 -37.96
N LYS A 693 12.52 9.33 -37.62
CA LYS A 693 12.42 8.86 -36.23
C LYS A 693 13.54 9.43 -35.36
N VAL A 694 14.76 9.51 -35.86
CA VAL A 694 15.88 10.16 -35.15
C VAL A 694 15.57 11.64 -34.91
N GLN A 695 14.98 12.35 -35.88
CA GLN A 695 14.58 13.75 -35.70
C GLN A 695 13.48 13.91 -34.63
N GLU A 696 12.44 13.08 -34.66
CA GLU A 696 11.38 13.08 -33.63
C GLU A 696 11.95 12.77 -32.23
N TRP A 697 12.81 11.75 -32.13
CA TRP A 697 13.42 11.34 -30.87
C TRP A 697 14.42 12.36 -30.34
N THR A 698 15.25 12.96 -31.18
CA THR A 698 16.20 14.00 -30.75
C THR A 698 15.47 15.22 -30.21
N LEU A 699 14.36 15.64 -30.83
CA LEU A 699 13.54 16.76 -30.34
C LEU A 699 12.86 16.42 -29.01
N MET A 700 12.30 15.20 -28.88
CA MET A 700 11.74 14.71 -27.62
C MET A 700 12.80 14.65 -26.51
N ILE A 701 13.98 14.10 -26.79
CA ILE A 701 15.12 14.02 -25.86
C ILE A 701 15.56 15.43 -25.44
N LEU A 702 15.63 16.38 -26.38
CA LEU A 702 16.00 17.75 -26.04
C LEU A 702 14.98 18.38 -25.08
N LYS A 703 13.67 18.22 -25.36
CA LYS A 703 12.61 18.71 -24.47
C LYS A 703 12.67 18.07 -23.09
N THR A 704 12.85 16.74 -23.01
CA THR A 704 12.94 16.04 -21.72
C THR A 704 14.18 16.43 -20.95
N VAL A 705 15.32 16.63 -21.61
CA VAL A 705 16.56 17.12 -20.97
C VAL A 705 16.35 18.50 -20.37
N VAL A 706 15.72 19.43 -21.09
CA VAL A 706 15.43 20.77 -20.53
C VAL A 706 14.52 20.67 -19.31
N VAL A 707 13.44 19.87 -19.39
CA VAL A 707 12.55 19.65 -18.23
C VAL A 707 13.28 18.99 -17.06
N ALA A 708 14.14 18.00 -17.33
CA ALA A 708 14.91 17.31 -16.30
C ALA A 708 15.92 18.23 -15.61
N VAL A 709 16.64 19.07 -16.38
CA VAL A 709 17.58 20.06 -15.81
C VAL A 709 16.85 21.03 -14.88
N LEU A 710 15.63 21.47 -15.23
CA LEU A 710 14.86 22.38 -14.40
C LEU A 710 14.23 21.68 -13.18
N LEU A 711 13.52 20.56 -13.38
CA LEU A 711 12.73 19.91 -12.34
C LEU A 711 13.53 18.94 -11.46
N VAL A 712 14.54 18.26 -12.00
CA VAL A 712 15.36 17.27 -11.27
C VAL A 712 16.73 17.85 -10.90
N GLY A 713 17.25 18.80 -11.66
CA GLY A 713 18.50 19.50 -11.36
C GLY A 713 18.29 20.73 -10.47
N ALA A 714 17.74 21.79 -11.05
CA ALA A 714 17.72 23.12 -10.45
C ALA A 714 16.82 23.21 -9.22
N ILE A 715 15.56 22.75 -9.30
CA ILE A 715 14.63 22.82 -8.15
C ILE A 715 15.16 22.04 -6.93
N PRO A 716 15.58 20.77 -7.06
CA PRO A 716 16.15 20.03 -5.94
C PRO A 716 17.40 20.69 -5.37
N LEU A 717 18.35 21.12 -6.21
CA LEU A 717 19.57 21.78 -5.73
C LEU A 717 19.25 23.02 -4.88
N LEU A 718 18.34 23.88 -5.36
CA LEU A 718 17.93 25.08 -4.63
C LEU A 718 17.18 24.76 -3.34
N LEU A 719 16.31 23.75 -3.36
CA LEU A 719 15.55 23.31 -2.20
C LEU A 719 16.45 22.72 -1.12
N GLY A 720 17.42 21.88 -1.52
CA GLY A 720 18.39 21.30 -0.61
C GLY A 720 19.34 22.32 -0.01
N LEU A 721 19.83 23.27 -0.82
CA LEU A 721 20.65 24.38 -0.32
C LEU A 721 19.88 25.23 0.71
N LEU A 722 18.58 25.50 0.45
CA LEU A 722 17.74 26.23 1.40
C LEU A 722 17.58 25.45 2.71
N PHE A 723 17.34 24.15 2.64
CA PHE A 723 17.21 23.30 3.82
C PHE A 723 18.51 23.23 4.63
N GLU A 724 19.66 23.09 3.97
CA GLU A 724 20.97 23.10 4.62
C GLU A 724 21.19 24.42 5.37
N LEU A 725 20.89 25.56 4.75
CA LEU A 725 21.06 26.89 5.36
C LEU A 725 20.08 27.17 6.51
N VAL A 726 18.85 26.66 6.44
CA VAL A 726 17.79 26.96 7.41
C VAL A 726 17.84 26.01 8.62
N ILE A 727 18.16 24.73 8.42
CA ILE A 727 18.01 23.70 9.46
C ILE A 727 19.36 23.07 9.80
N VAL A 728 20.08 22.54 8.82
CA VAL A 728 21.27 21.72 9.10
C VAL A 728 22.44 22.55 9.58
N ALA A 729 22.80 23.63 8.89
CA ALA A 729 23.96 24.46 9.24
C ALA A 729 23.85 25.08 10.65
N PRO A 730 22.68 25.59 11.11
CA PRO A 730 22.53 26.05 12.49
C PRO A 730 22.61 24.96 13.56
N LEU A 731 22.18 23.73 13.24
CA LEU A 731 22.16 22.61 14.20
C LEU A 731 23.48 21.84 14.26
N ARG A 732 24.16 21.68 13.12
CA ARG A 732 25.32 20.80 12.96
C ARG A 732 26.64 21.49 13.27
N VAL A 733 26.80 22.75 12.85
CA VAL A 733 28.11 23.41 12.85
C VAL A 733 28.18 24.46 13.96
N PRO A 734 29.16 24.36 14.90
CA PRO A 734 29.33 25.36 15.95
C PRO A 734 29.65 26.75 15.36
N LEU A 735 29.33 27.80 16.12
CA LEU A 735 29.39 29.21 15.65
C LEU A 735 30.78 29.66 15.19
N ASP A 736 31.83 28.98 15.63
CA ASP A 736 33.22 29.32 15.36
C ASP A 736 33.77 28.75 14.03
N GLN A 737 33.03 27.85 13.37
CA GLN A 737 33.49 27.15 12.15
C GLN A 737 32.58 27.39 10.95
N THR A 738 33.09 27.69 9.76
CA THR A 738 32.25 27.89 8.56
C THR A 738 31.69 26.57 8.02
N PRO A 739 30.40 26.50 7.64
CA PRO A 739 29.85 25.32 6.98
C PRO A 739 30.49 25.12 5.60
N LEU A 740 30.86 23.88 5.28
CA LEU A 740 31.31 23.48 3.96
C LEU A 740 30.12 22.96 3.16
N PHE A 741 29.88 23.54 1.99
CA PHE A 741 28.79 23.14 1.10
C PHE A 741 29.28 22.13 0.07
N TYR A 742 28.53 21.04 -0.06
CA TYR A 742 28.78 20.01 -1.07
C TYR A 742 27.57 19.97 -2.01
N PRO A 743 27.64 20.60 -3.20
CA PRO A 743 26.47 20.78 -4.07
C PRO A 743 25.73 19.49 -4.43
N TRP A 744 26.44 18.36 -4.51
CA TRP A 744 25.83 17.06 -4.78
C TRP A 744 25.04 16.51 -3.58
N GLN A 745 25.47 16.79 -2.35
CA GLN A 745 24.76 16.39 -1.12
C GLN A 745 23.51 17.22 -0.97
N ASP A 746 23.62 18.53 -1.17
CA ASP A 746 22.49 19.45 -1.16
C ASP A 746 21.47 19.05 -2.22
N TRP A 747 21.93 18.72 -3.44
CA TRP A 747 21.06 18.19 -4.49
C TRP A 747 20.32 16.92 -4.08
N ALA A 748 21.02 15.92 -3.51
CA ALA A 748 20.41 14.66 -3.10
C ALA A 748 19.35 14.86 -2.00
N LEU A 749 19.67 15.67 -0.99
CA LEU A 749 18.75 16.06 0.07
C LEU A 749 17.53 16.80 -0.53
N GLY A 750 17.76 17.67 -1.50
CA GLY A 750 16.73 18.37 -2.24
C GLY A 750 15.79 17.47 -3.02
N VAL A 751 16.28 16.38 -3.62
CA VAL A 751 15.44 15.42 -4.36
C VAL A 751 14.48 14.72 -3.40
N LEU A 752 14.97 14.34 -2.21
CA LEU A 752 14.14 13.74 -1.16
C LEU A 752 13.04 14.72 -0.71
N HIS A 753 13.39 15.98 -0.44
CA HIS A 753 12.40 17.00 -0.08
C HIS A 753 11.41 17.29 -1.21
N ALA A 754 11.87 17.35 -2.46
CA ALA A 754 10.98 17.54 -3.60
C ALA A 754 9.98 16.38 -3.74
N LYS A 755 10.39 15.14 -3.47
CA LYS A 755 9.51 13.97 -3.45
C LYS A 755 8.47 14.06 -2.34
N ILE A 756 8.87 14.44 -1.12
CA ILE A 756 7.94 14.64 0.00
C ILE A 756 6.92 15.75 -0.31
N ILE A 757 7.40 16.90 -0.81
CA ILE A 757 6.53 18.02 -1.20
C ILE A 757 5.56 17.56 -2.31
N ALA A 758 6.04 16.86 -3.33
CA ALA A 758 5.18 16.35 -4.39
C ALA A 758 4.11 15.39 -3.84
N ALA A 759 4.48 14.45 -2.97
CA ALA A 759 3.53 13.52 -2.34
C ALA A 759 2.45 14.26 -1.51
N ILE A 760 2.86 15.19 -0.65
CA ILE A 760 1.92 16.01 0.13
C ILE A 760 1.04 16.84 -0.80
N THR A 761 1.57 17.39 -1.88
CA THR A 761 0.78 18.20 -2.82
C THR A 761 -0.25 17.39 -3.58
N LEU A 762 0.02 16.11 -3.87
CA LEU A 762 -0.91 15.21 -4.55
C LEU A 762 -1.97 14.65 -3.59
N MET A 763 -1.60 14.39 -2.32
CA MET A 763 -2.54 13.98 -1.27
C MET A 763 -3.42 15.13 -0.77
N GLY A 764 -2.96 16.38 -0.91
CA GLY A 764 -3.67 17.58 -0.46
C GLY A 764 -4.90 17.98 -1.29
N PRO A 765 -5.58 19.05 -0.86
CA PRO A 765 -6.77 19.59 -1.52
C PRO A 765 -6.46 20.09 -2.94
N GLN A 766 -7.51 20.32 -3.75
CA GLN A 766 -7.37 20.80 -5.12
C GLN A 766 -6.88 22.25 -5.22
N TRP A 767 -5.57 22.43 -5.10
CA TRP A 767 -4.87 23.69 -5.35
C TRP A 767 -4.14 23.73 -6.70
N TRP A 768 -3.69 24.92 -7.08
CA TRP A 768 -3.10 25.20 -8.38
C TRP A 768 -1.89 24.30 -8.72
N LEU A 769 -1.06 23.94 -7.73
CA LEU A 769 0.16 23.15 -7.96
C LEU A 769 -0.17 21.70 -8.29
N LYS A 770 -1.12 21.08 -7.55
CA LYS A 770 -1.62 19.72 -7.82
C LYS A 770 -2.17 19.62 -9.24
N ALA A 771 -3.05 20.55 -9.62
CA ALA A 771 -3.65 20.57 -10.96
C ALA A 771 -2.59 20.67 -12.09
N VAL A 772 -1.53 21.47 -11.89
CA VAL A 772 -0.44 21.58 -12.86
C VAL A 772 0.37 20.28 -12.94
N ILE A 773 0.67 19.63 -11.82
CA ILE A 773 1.41 18.36 -11.79
C ILE A 773 0.60 17.24 -12.45
N GLU A 774 -0.69 17.12 -12.12
CA GLU A 774 -1.61 16.14 -12.71
C GLU A 774 -1.75 16.34 -14.22
N GLN A 775 -1.85 17.58 -14.69
CA GLN A 775 -1.90 17.88 -16.12
C GLN A 775 -0.59 17.51 -16.83
N VAL A 776 0.58 17.74 -16.21
CA VAL A 776 1.88 17.32 -16.76
C VAL A 776 1.98 15.80 -16.84
N TYR A 777 1.48 15.09 -15.83
CA TYR A 777 1.44 13.64 -15.82
C TYR A 777 0.50 13.10 -16.92
N ALA A 778 -0.70 13.67 -17.06
CA ALA A 778 -1.71 13.26 -18.04
C ALA A 778 -1.23 13.44 -19.50
N ASN A 779 -0.45 14.49 -19.79
CA ASN A 779 0.10 14.73 -21.13
C ASN A 779 1.16 13.69 -21.56
N GLY A 780 1.81 13.02 -20.59
CA GLY A 780 2.85 12.02 -20.82
C GLY A 780 4.14 12.57 -21.44
N ILE A 781 5.15 11.69 -21.57
CA ILE A 781 6.51 12.06 -22.02
C ILE A 781 6.56 12.38 -23.53
N ARG A 782 5.67 11.81 -24.35
CA ARG A 782 5.67 12.02 -25.81
C ARG A 782 5.15 13.40 -26.21
N ASN A 783 4.19 13.96 -25.46
CA ASN A 783 3.54 15.23 -25.76
C ASN A 783 3.86 16.31 -24.72
N ILE A 784 5.14 16.49 -24.39
CA ILE A 784 5.58 17.49 -23.42
C ILE A 784 5.39 18.91 -23.98
N ASP A 785 4.52 19.68 -23.32
CA ASP A 785 4.42 21.14 -23.50
C ASP A 785 5.44 21.86 -22.60
N LEU A 786 6.59 22.18 -23.20
CA LEU A 786 7.68 22.86 -22.50
C LEU A 786 7.27 24.25 -22.02
N HIS A 787 6.44 24.97 -22.78
CA HIS A 787 6.03 26.33 -22.41
C HIS A 787 5.15 26.30 -21.16
N PHE A 788 4.21 25.35 -21.11
CA PHE A 788 3.35 25.14 -19.96
C PHE A 788 4.18 24.80 -18.71
N ILE A 789 5.07 23.80 -18.79
CA ILE A 789 5.90 23.37 -17.65
C ILE A 789 6.77 24.51 -17.14
N ILE A 790 7.48 25.23 -18.01
CA ILE A 790 8.36 26.32 -17.59
C ILE A 790 7.55 27.44 -16.93
N ARG A 791 6.45 27.87 -17.54
CA ARG A 791 5.72 29.07 -17.09
C ARG A 791 4.82 28.80 -15.88
N LYS A 792 4.23 27.61 -15.78
CA LYS A 792 3.27 27.27 -14.73
C LYS A 792 3.89 26.49 -13.58
N LEU A 793 4.98 25.74 -13.79
CA LEU A 793 5.60 24.92 -12.75
C LEU A 793 7.00 25.41 -12.39
N ALA A 794 7.96 25.32 -13.33
CA ALA A 794 9.37 25.49 -12.99
C ALA A 794 9.74 26.93 -12.60
N ALA A 795 9.37 27.93 -13.41
CA ALA A 795 9.77 29.31 -13.17
C ALA A 795 9.19 29.89 -11.87
N PRO A 796 7.89 29.73 -11.52
CA PRO A 796 7.37 30.21 -10.25
C PRO A 796 8.09 29.59 -9.04
N VAL A 797 8.33 28.27 -9.06
CA VAL A 797 8.99 27.57 -7.95
C VAL A 797 10.45 28.00 -7.82
N ILE A 798 11.19 28.03 -8.93
CA ILE A 798 12.59 28.49 -8.95
C ILE A 798 12.69 29.94 -8.48
N CYS A 799 11.78 30.83 -8.91
CA CYS A 799 11.78 32.22 -8.46
C CYS A 799 11.57 32.33 -6.95
N VAL A 800 10.61 31.59 -6.38
CA VAL A 800 10.37 31.60 -4.93
C VAL A 800 11.58 31.07 -4.16
N LEU A 801 12.19 29.98 -4.61
CA LEU A 801 13.39 29.42 -3.97
C LEU A 801 14.59 30.37 -4.06
N LEU A 802 14.83 30.98 -5.22
CA LEU A 802 15.90 31.96 -5.42
C LEU A 802 15.68 33.20 -4.55
N VAL A 803 14.46 33.74 -4.48
CA VAL A 803 14.14 34.88 -3.60
C VAL A 803 14.39 34.50 -2.13
N SER A 804 14.00 33.30 -1.72
CA SER A 804 14.20 32.80 -0.35
C SER A 804 15.68 32.63 0.01
N LEU A 805 16.54 32.30 -0.96
CA LEU A 805 17.98 32.19 -0.79
C LEU A 805 18.69 33.55 -0.84
N CYS A 806 18.33 34.40 -1.81
CA CYS A 806 19.04 35.65 -2.07
C CYS A 806 18.68 36.76 -1.06
N VAL A 807 17.43 36.86 -0.60
CA VAL A 807 17.01 37.97 0.29
C VAL A 807 17.75 37.95 1.63
N PRO A 808 17.84 36.82 2.38
CA PRO A 808 18.62 36.77 3.61
C PRO A 808 20.10 37.05 3.38
N TYR A 809 20.66 36.55 2.27
CA TYR A 809 22.06 36.83 1.89
C TYR A 809 22.29 38.33 1.72
N VAL A 810 21.47 39.01 0.92
CA VAL A 810 21.60 40.46 0.66
C VAL A 810 21.42 41.27 1.95
N ILE A 811 20.48 40.91 2.82
CA ILE A 811 20.30 41.58 4.12
C ILE A 811 21.56 41.39 4.99
N SER A 812 22.11 40.17 5.06
CA SER A 812 23.32 39.88 5.85
C SER A 812 24.59 40.54 5.27
N ALA A 813 24.76 40.59 3.96
CA ALA A 813 25.94 41.19 3.35
C ALA A 813 25.87 42.72 3.33
N GLY A 814 24.65 43.27 3.21
CA GLY A 814 24.42 44.71 3.06
C GLY A 814 24.23 45.47 4.38
N ILE A 815 23.39 44.97 5.29
CA ILE A 815 22.94 45.73 6.48
C ILE A 815 23.80 45.38 7.73
N VAL A 816 24.30 44.16 7.81
CA VAL A 816 24.94 43.60 9.01
C VAL A 816 26.43 43.89 9.20
N PRO A 817 27.25 44.41 8.25
CA PRO A 817 28.65 44.77 8.54
C PRO A 817 28.88 45.75 9.70
N ILE A 818 27.81 46.30 10.29
CA ILE A 818 27.81 47.25 11.42
C ILE A 818 27.63 46.54 12.79
N VAL A 819 27.14 45.28 12.84
CA VAL A 819 26.81 44.54 14.08
C VAL A 819 27.23 43.06 13.96
N MET A 820 27.96 42.53 14.96
CA MET A 820 28.51 41.15 15.07
C MET A 820 28.23 40.17 13.89
N GLN A 821 29.25 40.01 13.04
CA GLN A 821 29.19 39.42 11.70
C GLN A 821 28.75 37.95 11.63
N ASN A 822 29.23 37.08 12.54
CA ASN A 822 29.04 35.62 12.41
C ASN A 822 27.72 35.09 13.01
N LEU A 823 27.20 35.75 14.06
CA LEU A 823 25.97 35.31 14.73
C LEU A 823 24.72 35.65 13.92
N VAL A 824 24.74 36.80 13.24
CA VAL A 824 23.60 37.30 12.47
C VAL A 824 23.45 36.55 11.15
N GLN A 825 24.55 36.21 10.47
CA GLN A 825 24.51 35.50 9.19
C GLN A 825 23.89 34.09 9.28
N ARG A 826 23.97 33.41 10.43
CA ARG A 826 23.37 32.07 10.61
C ARG A 826 21.93 32.08 11.07
N ARG A 827 21.53 33.09 11.86
CA ARG A 827 20.15 33.19 12.39
C ARG A 827 19.18 33.85 11.41
N ILE A 828 19.68 34.55 10.41
CA ILE A 828 18.84 35.29 9.46
C ILE A 828 17.98 34.38 8.56
N TYR A 829 18.52 33.23 8.11
CA TYR A 829 17.77 32.28 7.29
C TYR A 829 16.62 31.62 8.08
N PRO A 830 16.85 31.03 9.28
CA PRO A 830 15.76 30.56 10.13
C PRO A 830 14.75 31.65 10.50
N LEU A 831 15.22 32.86 10.83
CA LEU A 831 14.36 33.98 11.23
C LEU A 831 13.47 34.45 10.08
N LEU A 832 14.01 34.57 8.87
CA LEU A 832 13.22 34.98 7.71
C LEU A 832 12.19 33.91 7.32
N VAL A 833 12.55 32.63 7.38
CA VAL A 833 11.59 31.53 7.19
C VAL A 833 10.49 31.57 8.26
N MET A 834 10.85 31.80 9.53
CA MET A 834 9.87 31.96 10.61
C MET A 834 8.92 33.14 10.36
N VAL A 835 9.44 34.27 9.84
CA VAL A 835 8.61 35.44 9.47
C VAL A 835 7.69 35.12 8.29
N VAL A 836 8.18 34.43 7.25
CA VAL A 836 7.34 34.00 6.11
C VAL A 836 6.25 33.04 6.58
N MET A 837 6.60 32.08 7.45
CA MET A 837 5.64 31.17 8.08
C MET A 837 4.62 31.94 8.92
N LEU A 838 5.05 32.93 9.70
CA LEU A 838 4.16 33.79 10.48
C LEU A 838 3.20 34.58 9.57
N VAL A 839 3.69 35.18 8.48
CA VAL A 839 2.83 35.88 7.50
C VAL A 839 1.86 34.90 6.83
N GLY A 840 2.31 33.70 6.50
CA GLY A 840 1.46 32.62 6.00
C GLY A 840 0.35 32.28 6.99
N ILE A 841 0.70 32.05 8.26
CA ILE A 841 -0.24 31.80 9.36
C ILE A 841 -1.20 32.99 9.51
N LEU A 842 -0.71 34.23 9.54
CA LEU A 842 -1.56 35.42 9.64
C LEU A 842 -2.53 35.54 8.46
N SER A 843 -2.07 35.28 7.23
CA SER A 843 -2.94 35.30 6.05
C SER A 843 -4.00 34.20 6.10
N PHE A 844 -3.65 33.03 6.61
CA PHE A 844 -4.58 31.93 6.86
C PHE A 844 -5.57 32.31 7.95
N GLN A 845 -5.12 32.88 9.07
CA GLN A 845 -5.98 33.36 10.16
C GLN A 845 -6.93 34.46 9.69
N ILE A 846 -6.51 35.39 8.83
CA ILE A 846 -7.40 36.39 8.22
C ILE A 846 -8.48 35.72 7.38
N ARG A 847 -8.12 34.67 6.62
CA ARG A 847 -9.08 33.90 5.82
C ARG A 847 -10.06 33.14 6.73
N GLN A 848 -9.59 32.53 7.82
CA GLN A 848 -10.45 31.89 8.81
C GLN A 848 -11.37 32.90 9.50
N PHE A 849 -10.86 34.07 9.87
CA PHE A 849 -11.67 35.15 10.44
C PHE A 849 -12.75 35.63 9.47
N LYS A 850 -12.44 35.71 8.17
CA LYS A 850 -13.44 36.05 7.15
C LYS A 850 -14.55 34.98 7.08
N ARG A 851 -14.18 33.69 7.12
CA ARG A 851 -15.15 32.58 7.18
C ARG A 851 -16.00 32.64 8.45
N LEU A 852 -15.38 32.88 9.60
CA LEU A 852 -16.09 33.04 10.88
C LEU A 852 -17.04 34.24 10.85
N TYR A 853 -16.60 35.37 10.29
CA TYR A 853 -17.45 36.56 10.12
C TYR A 853 -18.67 36.26 9.25
N GLU A 854 -18.48 35.53 8.14
CA GLU A 854 -19.58 35.08 7.27
C GLU A 854 -20.50 34.08 8.00
N HIS A 855 -19.94 33.19 8.83
CA HIS A 855 -20.70 32.23 9.62
C HIS A 855 -21.56 32.93 10.69
N ILE A 856 -21.00 33.83 11.50
CA ILE A 856 -21.75 34.62 12.49
C ILE A 856 -22.82 35.48 11.81
N LYS A 857 -22.50 36.05 10.65
CA LYS A 857 -23.47 36.80 9.84
C LYS A 857 -24.65 35.92 9.42
N ASN A 858 -24.37 34.71 8.95
CA ASN A 858 -25.40 33.78 8.54
C ASN A 858 -26.22 33.30 9.74
N ASP A 859 -25.59 32.88 10.84
CA ASP A 859 -26.27 32.36 12.02
C ASP A 859 -27.30 33.35 12.61
N LYS A 860 -26.94 34.63 12.70
CA LYS A 860 -27.81 35.65 13.31
C LYS A 860 -28.84 36.27 12.36
N TYR A 861 -28.52 36.37 11.06
CA TYR A 861 -29.33 37.16 10.12
C TYR A 861 -29.87 36.36 8.93
N LEU A 862 -29.48 35.09 8.73
CA LEU A 862 -30.00 34.26 7.65
C LEU A 862 -31.40 33.76 8.03
N VAL A 863 -32.43 34.31 7.38
CA VAL A 863 -33.82 33.90 7.60
C VAL A 863 -34.17 32.66 6.77
N GLY A 864 -33.48 32.47 5.63
CA GLY A 864 -33.64 31.32 4.77
C GLY A 864 -32.76 31.42 3.53
N GLN A 865 -32.85 30.42 2.67
CA GLN A 865 -32.18 30.42 1.38
C GLN A 865 -33.21 30.39 0.26
N ARG A 866 -32.96 31.11 -0.83
CA ARG A 866 -33.81 31.12 -2.02
C ARG A 866 -33.14 30.36 -3.14
N LEU A 867 -33.90 29.48 -3.79
CA LEU A 867 -33.43 28.78 -4.98
C LEU A 867 -33.21 29.78 -6.13
N VAL A 868 -32.06 29.69 -6.79
CA VAL A 868 -31.73 30.56 -7.92
C VAL A 868 -32.07 29.84 -9.23
N ASN A 869 -32.70 30.56 -10.14
CA ASN A 869 -32.94 30.04 -11.49
C ASN A 869 -31.62 29.97 -12.27
N TYR A 870 -31.46 28.92 -13.05
CA TYR A 870 -30.38 28.78 -14.00
C TYR A 870 -30.46 29.89 -15.05
N GLU A 871 -29.57 30.86 -14.96
CA GLU A 871 -29.38 31.84 -16.02
C GLU A 871 -28.47 31.25 -17.09
N ARG A 872 -29.03 31.04 -18.29
CA ARG A 872 -28.22 30.73 -19.46
C ARG A 872 -27.31 31.94 -19.71
N LYS A 873 -26.04 31.83 -19.35
CA LYS A 873 -25.01 32.86 -19.57
C LYS A 873 -25.03 33.24 -21.05
N ALA A 874 -25.74 34.31 -21.41
CA ALA A 874 -25.81 34.79 -22.77
C ALA A 874 -24.41 35.31 -23.13
N ALA A 875 -23.70 34.53 -23.94
CA ALA A 875 -22.44 34.99 -24.51
C ALA A 875 -22.71 36.27 -25.33
N GLY A 876 -22.25 37.41 -24.81
CA GLY A 876 -22.10 38.65 -25.55
C GLY A 876 -23.37 39.47 -25.79
N ARG A 877 -23.77 40.29 -24.82
CA ARG A 877 -24.33 41.63 -25.09
C ARG A 877 -24.17 42.54 -23.86
N SER A 878 -23.18 43.41 -23.95
CA SER A 878 -23.05 44.60 -23.13
C SER A 878 -24.22 45.55 -23.41
N THR A 879 -25.08 45.79 -22.42
CA THR A 879 -25.99 46.95 -22.43
C THR A 879 -26.31 47.36 -21.00
N THR A 880 -25.64 48.44 -20.61
CA THR A 880 -26.13 49.59 -19.83
C THR A 880 -27.16 49.36 -18.72
N ALA A 881 -26.70 49.64 -17.50
CA ALA A 881 -27.54 49.82 -16.32
C ALA A 881 -28.61 50.90 -16.54
N THR A 882 -29.88 50.55 -16.30
CA THR A 882 -30.94 51.50 -15.98
C THR A 882 -31.40 51.25 -14.56
N HIS A 883 -31.11 52.21 -13.69
CA HIS A 883 -31.76 52.41 -12.41
C HIS A 883 -33.28 52.48 -12.60
N SER A 884 -34.04 51.71 -11.84
CA SER A 884 -35.46 52.00 -11.57
C SER A 884 -35.65 52.12 -10.06
N SER A 885 -35.94 53.35 -9.67
CA SER A 885 -36.30 53.85 -8.35
C SER A 885 -37.56 53.20 -7.76
N SER A 886 -37.55 53.12 -6.43
CA SER A 886 -38.69 53.08 -5.52
C SER A 886 -39.90 53.92 -5.96
N SER A 887 -41.12 53.38 -5.85
CA SER A 887 -42.30 54.02 -5.19
C SER A 887 -43.61 53.24 -5.44
N GLN A 888 -44.36 53.00 -4.35
CA GLN A 888 -45.84 52.87 -4.21
C GLN A 888 -46.50 51.68 -4.96
N GLU A 889 -47.33 50.83 -4.36
CA GLU A 889 -48.24 50.90 -3.19
C GLU A 889 -48.04 49.76 -2.17
#